data_AF-A0A3D4ZU74-F1
#
_entry.id   AF-A0A3D4ZU74-F1
#
_cell.length_a   1.000
_cell.length_b   1.000
_cell.length_c   1.000
_cell.angle_alpha   90.00
_cell.angle_beta   90.00
_cell.angle_gamma   90.00
#
_symmetry.space_group_name_H-M   'P 1'
#
loop_
_entity.id
_entity.type
_entity.pdbx_description
1 polymer ?
#
loop_
_entity_poly.entity_id
_entity_poly.type
_entity_poly.pdbx_seq_one_letter_code
_entity_poly.pdbx_strand_id
1 'polypeptide(L)'
;MPRTLASLLVLIAVAAAVHAAPVEGYLPQFSRAVAPATRAEIPLSVSFPEGSTLRSHPVTFGVPFPRGALESAENVRLLEDGNPIAASIIRTATWERPDGDVKWLLVDATIRQGKTYSLEYGTEVRGVAVTDAMTLTDDAEGVTLSTGPMQVSVSRANSTLVHAVALDLNGDSEFTPDEVVSSPDGSAVPSMLDDQLRAYSVHPDADYRVSVEQPGPLHAIIRIDGWFTAEDGTKLCQHIARLHAYRGHSFIRIEHTFVVGYDTEQTRLRDIALPIPLTLGDGARAVFGLADGAASEPLATGYLVQDAVDRFSLHGADGSIVGEGARAAGWMDCSTVDRGVTLGIRHVWQEFPRELEVTAEGLVAHLWPRHSDRPLDFDARAVLGPELYAAWDKVYWQDWYRNGLDQYDQAYGLAKSNDLIIAFHAGSEPHAELCHTLDEPVIVAASPEWMCLSDVMGPLHPRDPERFPEDEKKMDLGFERFAWLRQHLGDYGLIDYGDVHYNLAFNAEQGRWVAQPWRRFASRFYGHPVMPWVQFLTSGRREHLQWGIDNTRHVMDIDMAHLDNPALKKRRGGRYGGDGGIIHYAGGMYDIGCDAHVDQLLLCYYLTGYRRAWDVLGEEAEYYMWLDTRPGGTMHAWGHRMTGGALRTMISLYNATWEQKYLTVAERLAQICYENQDDQGVIRHDDVYMAPGLFTYYQATGDERMKELFLRCMATQAKQGRNVSDPRSFGFYGLSMAYFMTGDASYLRWAERWRRDFIHRVQDVEDPLWRGQPKGEWDYSYLTLHLLYMPYYLSAITTLDEPVPPASNDSAITSGSVLLNRIDQKPCSAVAEWFCYDPEFCIGVTLDSFRRYITRHPTAARIVVRDPDGAEVISRPISITEGQTRGKMLVELPHGPVGLYRLGIEDADGLHFKLRLNSTELTQWGYPTQDAYLACADGYYFYVPADCTQFAVGIKSLALRQPVRFSVYDPEGAAQMEKEITFTSEPQKDYLNYTSFPKPEQRGKLWRIAISPPNPSVEQTYLRFEGVPPIVWTSPDAFFIPQADALVPRPAPELPAEPYPAAGANLPFLPDTAITLSRAAVGEHYGHVQAQQGTLEFWIRPEWALDDIADATLLRCGKLHLYRRSRVGTYLSLGGTNQSGFVLEPGHWYHVALTWEAGAEGREPRTQLFIDGVKTGTMLSQAREPLGDWTDERLEIGGRVAFTLDDLRISSTIRYSDDFDPPTALEQDDETLYLKQRWGTPEANQ
;
A
#
# COMPACT_ATOMS: atom_id res chain seq x y z
N MET A 1 17.89 -59.24 7.85
CA MET A 1 16.55 -59.83 7.61
C MET A 1 15.90 -60.00 8.99
N PRO A 2 14.85 -59.27 9.43
CA PRO A 2 13.67 -58.83 8.67
C PRO A 2 13.17 -57.39 8.96
N ARG A 3 13.98 -56.49 9.57
CA ARG A 3 13.52 -55.12 9.94
C ARG A 3 13.56 -54.07 8.82
N THR A 4 14.30 -54.31 7.74
CA THR A 4 14.41 -53.36 6.61
C THR A 4 13.30 -53.50 5.58
N LEU A 5 12.59 -54.64 5.52
CA LEU A 5 11.47 -54.82 4.57
C LEU A 5 10.17 -54.16 5.08
N ALA A 6 9.93 -54.13 6.39
CA ALA A 6 8.73 -53.50 6.96
C ALA A 6 8.75 -51.98 6.82
N SER A 7 9.91 -51.34 7.01
CA SER A 7 10.06 -49.89 6.80
C SER A 7 9.98 -49.52 5.31
N LEU A 8 10.47 -50.38 4.40
CA LEU A 8 10.38 -50.12 2.96
C LEU A 8 8.97 -50.36 2.41
N LEU A 9 8.21 -51.35 2.95
CA LEU A 9 6.80 -51.55 2.58
C LEU A 9 5.88 -50.48 3.18
N VAL A 10 6.21 -49.89 4.33
CA VAL A 10 5.50 -48.72 4.86
C VAL A 10 5.86 -47.45 4.08
N LEU A 11 7.11 -47.27 3.65
CA LEU A 11 7.48 -46.15 2.76
C LEU A 11 6.89 -46.30 1.35
N ILE A 12 6.76 -47.51 0.82
CA ILE A 12 6.12 -47.76 -0.47
C ILE A 12 4.58 -47.69 -0.34
N ALA A 13 3.99 -48.07 0.78
CA ALA A 13 2.54 -47.90 1.02
C ALA A 13 2.16 -46.45 1.35
N VAL A 14 3.04 -45.66 1.97
CA VAL A 14 2.84 -44.21 2.17
C VAL A 14 3.12 -43.42 0.89
N ALA A 15 4.09 -43.86 0.06
CA ALA A 15 4.30 -43.29 -1.27
C ALA A 15 3.24 -43.71 -2.32
N ALA A 16 2.55 -44.85 -2.10
CA ALA A 16 1.45 -45.31 -2.95
C ALA A 16 0.05 -44.92 -2.44
N ALA A 17 -0.08 -44.38 -1.22
CA ALA A 17 -1.32 -43.82 -0.68
C ALA A 17 -1.36 -42.28 -0.63
N VAL A 18 -0.31 -41.61 -1.11
CA VAL A 18 -0.32 -40.19 -1.51
C VAL A 18 0.10 -40.07 -2.97
N HIS A 19 -0.53 -40.89 -3.83
CA HIS A 19 -0.91 -40.39 -5.14
C HIS A 19 -2.40 -40.03 -5.01
N ALA A 20 -2.68 -38.96 -4.26
CA ALA A 20 -3.81 -38.15 -4.67
C ALA A 20 -3.47 -37.74 -6.10
N ALA A 21 -4.33 -38.08 -7.06
CA ALA A 21 -4.24 -37.47 -8.37
C ALA A 21 -4.00 -35.96 -8.17
N PRO A 22 -3.16 -35.29 -8.99
CA PRO A 22 -3.12 -33.84 -8.95
C PRO A 22 -4.58 -33.39 -9.00
N VAL A 23 -5.01 -32.66 -7.97
CA VAL A 23 -6.36 -32.11 -7.98
C VAL A 23 -6.38 -31.20 -9.20
N GLU A 24 -7.10 -31.64 -10.23
CA GLU A 24 -7.31 -30.87 -11.45
C GLU A 24 -7.79 -29.46 -11.06
N GLY A 25 -7.26 -28.45 -11.74
CA GLY A 25 -7.16 -27.07 -11.27
C GLY A 25 -8.45 -26.36 -10.85
N TYR A 26 -8.23 -25.19 -10.26
CA TYR A 26 -9.22 -24.24 -9.71
C TYR A 26 -10.22 -24.89 -8.75
N LEU A 27 -10.17 -24.55 -7.47
CA LEU A 27 -11.16 -25.04 -6.49
C LEU A 27 -12.57 -24.45 -6.79
N PRO A 28 -13.60 -25.29 -7.02
CA PRO A 28 -14.97 -24.83 -7.38
C PRO A 28 -15.63 -23.90 -6.37
N GLN A 29 -15.22 -23.91 -5.09
CA GLN A 29 -15.81 -23.04 -4.07
C GLN A 29 -15.45 -21.56 -4.21
N PHE A 30 -14.54 -21.18 -5.11
CA PHE A 30 -14.10 -19.79 -5.33
C PHE A 30 -14.43 -19.23 -6.72
N SER A 31 -15.20 -19.97 -7.50
CA SER A 31 -15.82 -19.46 -8.71
C SER A 31 -17.27 -19.95 -8.76
N ARG A 32 -18.19 -19.06 -9.14
CA ARG A 32 -19.58 -19.41 -9.38
C ARG A 32 -19.64 -20.33 -10.59
N ALA A 33 -19.66 -21.65 -10.35
CA ALA A 33 -19.93 -22.61 -11.39
C ALA A 33 -21.39 -22.46 -11.84
N VAL A 34 -21.59 -22.20 -13.13
CA VAL A 34 -22.93 -22.14 -13.72
C VAL A 34 -23.17 -23.38 -14.56
N ALA A 35 -24.42 -23.81 -14.67
CA ALA A 35 -24.76 -24.92 -15.54
C ALA A 35 -24.59 -24.50 -17.01
N PRO A 36 -24.09 -25.39 -17.90
CA PRO A 36 -24.04 -25.12 -19.33
C PRO A 36 -25.43 -24.75 -19.86
N ALA A 37 -25.53 -23.61 -20.53
CA ALA A 37 -26.77 -23.20 -21.16
C ALA A 37 -27.01 -24.00 -22.45
N THR A 38 -28.27 -24.34 -22.74
CA THR A 38 -28.65 -24.78 -24.10
C THR A 38 -28.47 -23.62 -25.08
N ARG A 39 -28.91 -22.43 -24.66
CA ARG A 39 -28.79 -21.16 -25.37
C ARG A 39 -28.94 -20.00 -24.37
N ALA A 40 -28.00 -19.07 -24.36
CA ALA A 40 -28.03 -17.86 -23.55
C ALA A 40 -27.30 -16.73 -24.27
N GLU A 41 -27.59 -15.48 -23.91
CA GLU A 41 -27.03 -14.29 -24.54
C GLU A 41 -26.33 -13.39 -23.50
N ILE A 42 -25.18 -12.84 -23.90
CA ILE A 42 -24.40 -11.88 -23.14
C ILE A 42 -24.51 -10.52 -23.86
N PRO A 43 -25.14 -9.50 -23.25
CA PRO A 43 -25.18 -8.17 -23.84
C PRO A 43 -23.78 -7.58 -23.98
N LEU A 44 -23.51 -6.96 -25.14
CA LEU A 44 -22.27 -6.27 -25.41
C LEU A 44 -22.51 -4.76 -25.52
N SER A 45 -21.76 -3.98 -24.76
CA SER A 45 -21.70 -2.53 -24.94
C SER A 45 -20.72 -2.19 -26.05
N VAL A 46 -21.12 -1.29 -26.95
CA VAL A 46 -20.28 -0.75 -28.02
C VAL A 46 -20.12 0.74 -27.83
N SER A 47 -18.87 1.22 -27.83
CA SER A 47 -18.55 2.63 -27.67
C SER A 47 -17.56 3.07 -28.74
N PHE A 48 -18.02 3.92 -29.66
CA PHE A 48 -17.17 4.64 -30.61
C PHE A 48 -16.59 5.90 -29.95
N PRO A 49 -15.53 6.51 -30.52
CA PRO A 49 -15.03 7.80 -30.07
C PRO A 49 -16.13 8.86 -30.08
N GLU A 50 -16.04 9.82 -29.17
CA GLU A 50 -17.05 10.87 -29.07
C GLU A 50 -17.10 11.69 -30.37
N GLY A 51 -18.30 11.93 -30.90
CA GLY A 51 -18.47 12.67 -32.16
C GLY A 51 -18.05 11.92 -33.43
N SER A 52 -17.59 10.66 -33.34
CA SER A 52 -17.08 9.92 -34.49
C SER A 52 -18.12 9.74 -35.61
N THR A 53 -17.65 9.92 -36.85
CA THR A 53 -18.45 9.71 -38.07
C THR A 53 -18.25 8.32 -38.70
N LEU A 54 -17.43 7.46 -38.08
CA LEU A 54 -17.17 6.11 -38.55
C LEU A 54 -18.44 5.25 -38.52
N ARG A 55 -18.86 4.75 -39.69
CA ARG A 55 -20.02 3.85 -39.80
C ARG A 55 -19.75 2.45 -39.26
N SER A 56 -18.51 2.00 -39.34
CA SER A 56 -18.09 0.69 -38.88
C SER A 56 -16.58 0.61 -38.66
N HIS A 57 -16.13 -0.28 -37.79
CA HIS A 57 -14.72 -0.50 -37.50
C HIS A 57 -14.47 -1.98 -37.13
N PRO A 58 -13.38 -2.60 -37.60
CA PRO A 58 -12.98 -3.92 -37.12
C PRO A 58 -12.42 -3.82 -35.71
N VAL A 59 -12.83 -4.71 -34.82
CA VAL A 59 -12.39 -4.73 -33.43
C VAL A 59 -11.99 -6.15 -33.02
N THR A 60 -11.05 -6.22 -32.09
CA THR A 60 -10.70 -7.42 -31.34
C THR A 60 -11.01 -7.13 -29.88
N PHE A 61 -11.82 -7.97 -29.24
CA PHE A 61 -12.19 -7.78 -27.83
C PHE A 61 -12.33 -9.11 -27.09
N GLY A 62 -12.09 -9.04 -25.78
CA GLY A 62 -12.18 -10.19 -24.87
C GLY A 62 -13.54 -10.35 -24.22
N VAL A 63 -13.99 -11.59 -24.08
CA VAL A 63 -15.18 -11.94 -23.28
C VAL A 63 -14.81 -13.03 -22.27
N PRO A 64 -14.92 -12.75 -20.96
CA PRO A 64 -14.71 -13.77 -19.93
C PRO A 64 -15.95 -14.66 -19.76
N PHE A 65 -15.74 -15.90 -19.32
CA PHE A 65 -16.80 -16.86 -19.06
C PHE A 65 -16.68 -17.46 -17.65
N PRO A 66 -17.77 -17.56 -16.88
CA PRO A 66 -17.77 -18.30 -15.63
C PRO A 66 -17.49 -19.77 -15.89
N ARG A 67 -16.90 -20.44 -14.90
CA ARG A 67 -16.66 -21.88 -14.94
C ARG A 67 -17.97 -22.65 -15.20
N GLY A 68 -17.93 -23.68 -16.04
CA GLY A 68 -19.11 -24.46 -16.44
C GLY A 68 -19.99 -23.79 -17.51
N ALA A 69 -19.80 -22.51 -17.83
CA ALA A 69 -20.68 -21.80 -18.76
C ALA A 69 -20.49 -22.24 -20.22
N LEU A 70 -19.25 -22.55 -20.60
CA LEU A 70 -18.87 -22.80 -21.99
C LEU A 70 -17.72 -23.80 -22.09
N GLU A 71 -18.00 -24.98 -22.61
CA GLU A 71 -16.98 -26.03 -22.82
C GLU A 71 -16.12 -25.77 -24.07
N SER A 72 -16.70 -25.22 -25.14
CA SER A 72 -16.03 -25.03 -26.43
C SER A 72 -16.28 -23.66 -27.04
N ALA A 73 -15.23 -23.04 -27.59
CA ALA A 73 -15.31 -21.80 -28.36
C ALA A 73 -16.15 -21.94 -29.65
N GLU A 74 -16.37 -23.17 -30.14
CA GLU A 74 -17.23 -23.42 -31.31
C GLU A 74 -18.73 -23.21 -31.00
N ASN A 75 -19.09 -23.15 -29.72
CA ASN A 75 -20.46 -23.03 -29.24
C ASN A 75 -20.86 -21.58 -28.95
N VAL A 76 -20.35 -20.67 -29.78
CA VAL A 76 -20.52 -19.23 -29.63
C VAL A 76 -20.79 -18.60 -31.00
N ARG A 77 -21.64 -17.56 -31.04
CA ARG A 77 -21.79 -16.69 -32.20
C ARG A 77 -22.11 -15.25 -31.79
N LEU A 78 -21.66 -14.30 -32.60
CA LEU A 78 -21.98 -12.88 -32.42
C LEU A 78 -23.31 -12.56 -33.11
N LEU A 79 -24.17 -11.81 -32.42
CA LEU A 79 -25.45 -11.32 -32.94
C LEU A 79 -25.39 -9.80 -33.11
N GLU A 80 -25.99 -9.30 -34.20
CA GLU A 80 -26.21 -7.89 -34.48
C GLU A 80 -27.72 -7.67 -34.70
N ASP A 81 -28.34 -6.83 -33.89
CA ASP A 81 -29.80 -6.64 -33.85
C ASP A 81 -30.56 -8.00 -33.81
N GLY A 82 -30.01 -8.98 -33.07
CA GLY A 82 -30.54 -10.35 -32.93
C GLY A 82 -30.24 -11.30 -34.09
N ASN A 83 -29.52 -10.87 -35.14
CA ASN A 83 -29.17 -11.70 -36.29
C ASN A 83 -27.71 -12.17 -36.21
N PRO A 84 -27.41 -13.46 -36.43
CA PRO A 84 -26.04 -13.95 -36.44
C PRO A 84 -25.18 -13.29 -37.51
N ILE A 85 -23.98 -12.84 -37.13
CA ILE A 85 -22.97 -12.28 -38.05
C ILE A 85 -21.66 -13.09 -37.98
N ALA A 86 -20.83 -12.94 -39.01
CA ALA A 86 -19.51 -13.56 -39.05
C ALA A 86 -18.57 -12.93 -38.01
N ALA A 87 -17.96 -13.78 -37.18
CA ALA A 87 -16.93 -13.40 -36.21
C ALA A 87 -15.89 -14.54 -36.10
N SER A 88 -14.63 -14.19 -35.84
CA SER A 88 -13.60 -15.19 -35.46
C SER A 88 -13.58 -15.31 -33.95
N ILE A 89 -13.60 -16.53 -33.44
CA ILE A 89 -13.60 -16.79 -31.99
C ILE A 89 -12.34 -17.59 -31.64
N ILE A 90 -11.53 -17.06 -30.73
CA ILE A 90 -10.27 -17.67 -30.30
C ILE A 90 -10.34 -17.90 -28.79
N ARG A 91 -10.17 -19.15 -28.34
CA ARG A 91 -10.00 -19.46 -26.90
C ARG A 91 -8.60 -19.07 -26.45
N THR A 92 -8.50 -18.18 -25.47
CA THR A 92 -7.20 -17.69 -24.97
C THR A 92 -6.83 -18.20 -23.58
N ALA A 93 -7.79 -18.67 -22.79
CA ALA A 93 -7.55 -19.27 -21.49
C ALA A 93 -8.63 -20.29 -21.11
N THR A 94 -8.30 -21.18 -20.17
CA THR A 94 -9.19 -22.19 -19.61
C THR A 94 -9.15 -22.18 -18.07
N TRP A 95 -10.11 -22.84 -17.42
CA TRP A 95 -10.24 -22.84 -15.96
C TRP A 95 -9.39 -23.89 -15.23
N GLU A 96 -9.44 -25.15 -15.64
CA GLU A 96 -8.86 -26.26 -14.85
C GLU A 96 -7.66 -26.95 -15.47
N ARG A 97 -7.58 -26.94 -16.80
CA ARG A 97 -6.61 -27.68 -17.59
C ARG A 97 -6.59 -27.15 -19.04
N PRO A 98 -5.60 -27.49 -19.88
CA PRO A 98 -5.47 -26.97 -21.24
C PRO A 98 -6.71 -27.16 -22.14
N ASP A 99 -7.48 -28.22 -21.91
CA ASP A 99 -8.71 -28.58 -22.62
C ASP A 99 -9.98 -28.44 -21.75
N GLY A 100 -9.87 -27.72 -20.63
CA GLY A 100 -10.98 -27.45 -19.72
C GLY A 100 -11.92 -26.36 -20.23
N ASP A 101 -12.83 -25.94 -19.36
CA ASP A 101 -13.84 -24.95 -19.68
C ASP A 101 -13.20 -23.63 -20.11
N VAL A 102 -13.85 -22.96 -21.07
CA VAL A 102 -13.41 -21.66 -21.56
C VAL A 102 -13.43 -20.65 -20.42
N LYS A 103 -12.29 -20.00 -20.18
CA LYS A 103 -12.16 -18.88 -19.24
C LYS A 103 -12.21 -17.53 -19.98
N TRP A 104 -11.52 -17.44 -21.11
CA TRP A 104 -11.47 -16.24 -21.95
C TRP A 104 -11.59 -16.59 -23.44
N LEU A 105 -12.36 -15.78 -24.15
CA LEU A 105 -12.40 -15.72 -25.61
C LEU A 105 -11.90 -14.38 -26.10
N LEU A 106 -11.21 -14.37 -27.23
CA LEU A 106 -11.08 -13.21 -28.11
C LEU A 106 -12.06 -13.34 -29.27
N VAL A 107 -12.69 -12.22 -29.62
CA VAL A 107 -13.65 -12.09 -30.72
C VAL A 107 -13.15 -11.05 -31.69
N ASP A 108 -12.94 -11.44 -32.96
CA ASP A 108 -12.69 -10.51 -34.06
C ASP A 108 -13.97 -10.31 -34.87
N ALA A 109 -14.41 -9.07 -35.03
CA ALA A 109 -15.59 -8.74 -35.81
C ALA A 109 -15.55 -7.29 -36.34
N THR A 110 -16.30 -7.03 -37.42
CA THR A 110 -16.59 -5.67 -37.85
C THR A 110 -17.86 -5.18 -37.17
N ILE A 111 -17.76 -4.09 -36.42
CA ILE A 111 -18.85 -3.52 -35.63
C ILE A 111 -19.33 -2.23 -36.27
N ARG A 112 -20.64 -2.02 -36.31
CA ARG A 112 -21.30 -0.88 -36.92
C ARG A 112 -21.87 0.05 -35.86
N GLN A 113 -21.72 1.36 -36.10
CA GLN A 113 -22.23 2.38 -35.20
C GLN A 113 -23.77 2.37 -35.20
N GLY A 114 -24.38 2.55 -34.03
CA GLY A 114 -25.85 2.59 -33.86
C GLY A 114 -26.55 1.23 -33.91
N LYS A 115 -25.79 0.13 -33.86
CA LYS A 115 -26.31 -1.25 -33.80
C LYS A 115 -26.21 -1.83 -32.39
N THR A 116 -27.05 -2.83 -32.12
CA THR A 116 -27.03 -3.57 -30.85
C THR A 116 -26.32 -4.91 -31.03
N TYR A 117 -25.52 -5.32 -30.05
CA TYR A 117 -24.72 -6.54 -30.12
C TYR A 117 -24.91 -7.41 -28.88
N SER A 118 -24.95 -8.72 -29.09
CA SER A 118 -24.89 -9.73 -28.02
C SER A 118 -24.05 -10.92 -28.47
N LEU A 119 -23.41 -11.59 -27.52
CA LEU A 119 -22.73 -12.86 -27.74
C LEU A 119 -23.64 -13.99 -27.29
N GLU A 120 -24.09 -14.82 -28.22
CA GLU A 120 -24.90 -15.98 -27.91
C GLU A 120 -24.01 -17.21 -27.74
N TYR A 121 -24.27 -18.00 -26.69
CA TYR A 121 -23.50 -19.19 -26.35
C TYR A 121 -24.40 -20.33 -25.85
N GLY A 122 -23.91 -21.56 -25.95
CA GLY A 122 -24.59 -22.73 -25.42
C GLY A 122 -24.44 -23.98 -26.28
N THR A 123 -24.83 -25.13 -25.75
CA THR A 123 -24.57 -26.45 -26.38
C THR A 123 -25.24 -26.62 -27.76
N GLU A 124 -26.30 -25.86 -28.06
CA GLU A 124 -26.97 -25.83 -29.39
C GLU A 124 -26.51 -24.66 -30.28
N VAL A 125 -25.67 -23.75 -29.77
CA VAL A 125 -25.18 -22.60 -30.52
C VAL A 125 -23.99 -23.02 -31.39
N ARG A 126 -23.94 -22.50 -32.62
CA ARG A 126 -22.84 -22.72 -33.57
C ARG A 126 -22.51 -21.40 -34.24
N GLY A 127 -21.22 -21.17 -34.46
CA GLY A 127 -20.71 -20.01 -35.19
C GLY A 127 -21.26 -19.91 -36.62
N VAL A 128 -21.19 -18.72 -37.21
CA VAL A 128 -21.51 -18.47 -38.61
C VAL A 128 -20.26 -18.72 -39.44
N ALA A 129 -20.35 -19.58 -40.46
CA ALA A 129 -19.24 -19.82 -41.38
C ALA A 129 -18.90 -18.54 -42.17
N VAL A 130 -17.61 -18.22 -42.27
CA VAL A 130 -17.12 -17.13 -43.12
C VAL A 130 -17.01 -17.65 -44.55
N THR A 131 -17.91 -17.22 -45.45
CA THR A 131 -17.93 -17.66 -46.86
C THR A 131 -17.00 -16.86 -47.77
N ASP A 132 -16.79 -15.59 -47.45
CA ASP A 132 -15.95 -14.65 -48.21
C ASP A 132 -14.72 -14.28 -47.36
N ALA A 133 -13.84 -15.24 -47.14
CA ALA A 133 -12.66 -15.08 -46.29
C ALA A 133 -11.52 -14.31 -46.99
N MET A 134 -10.66 -13.67 -46.20
CA MET A 134 -9.38 -13.16 -46.69
C MET A 134 -8.53 -14.30 -47.27
N THR A 135 -7.77 -14.01 -48.32
CA THR A 135 -6.83 -14.99 -48.91
C THR A 135 -5.40 -14.62 -48.55
N LEU A 136 -4.66 -15.55 -47.96
CA LEU A 136 -3.25 -15.39 -47.59
C LEU A 136 -2.42 -16.49 -48.26
N THR A 137 -1.34 -16.09 -48.92
CA THR A 137 -0.30 -16.98 -49.45
C THR A 137 1.01 -16.70 -48.72
N ASP A 138 1.64 -17.75 -48.20
CA ASP A 138 2.96 -17.69 -47.55
C ASP A 138 3.94 -18.60 -48.29
N ASP A 139 4.92 -18.02 -48.97
CA ASP A 139 5.88 -18.75 -49.81
C ASP A 139 7.34 -18.30 -49.59
N ALA A 140 8.26 -18.76 -50.45
CA ALA A 140 9.68 -18.46 -50.33
C ALA A 140 10.00 -16.97 -50.56
N GLU A 141 9.19 -16.24 -51.33
CA GLU A 141 9.41 -14.83 -51.67
C GLU A 141 8.85 -13.90 -50.59
N GLY A 142 7.73 -14.27 -49.97
CA GLY A 142 7.08 -13.44 -48.97
C GLY A 142 5.69 -13.91 -48.56
N VAL A 143 4.97 -13.01 -47.90
CA VAL A 143 3.56 -13.18 -47.56
C VAL A 143 2.74 -12.21 -48.42
N THR A 144 1.75 -12.71 -49.14
CA THR A 144 0.77 -11.90 -49.89
C THR A 144 -0.63 -12.12 -49.33
N LEU A 145 -1.34 -11.04 -49.06
CA LEU A 145 -2.65 -11.05 -48.42
C LEU A 145 -3.64 -10.17 -49.20
N SER A 146 -4.83 -10.69 -49.47
CA SER A 146 -5.96 -9.88 -49.95
C SER A 146 -7.04 -9.75 -48.88
N THR A 147 -7.47 -8.52 -48.64
CA THR A 147 -8.59 -8.19 -47.75
C THR A 147 -9.94 -8.14 -48.47
N GLY A 148 -9.95 -8.28 -49.80
CA GLY A 148 -11.05 -7.87 -50.67
C GLY A 148 -10.66 -6.61 -51.44
N PRO A 149 -10.80 -5.40 -50.88
CA PRO A 149 -10.49 -4.15 -51.59
C PRO A 149 -8.98 -3.82 -51.70
N MET A 150 -8.12 -4.55 -50.98
CA MET A 150 -6.68 -4.29 -50.95
C MET A 150 -5.89 -5.60 -51.03
N GLN A 151 -4.81 -5.60 -51.80
CA GLN A 151 -3.77 -6.62 -51.76
C GLN A 151 -2.49 -6.00 -51.20
N VAL A 152 -1.90 -6.66 -50.20
CA VAL A 152 -0.63 -6.27 -49.58
C VAL A 152 0.37 -7.43 -49.62
N SER A 153 1.63 -7.11 -49.90
CA SER A 153 2.74 -8.06 -49.80
C SER A 153 3.82 -7.60 -48.82
N VAL A 154 4.46 -8.58 -48.18
CA VAL A 154 5.64 -8.40 -47.31
C VAL A 154 6.73 -9.34 -47.79
N SER A 155 7.92 -8.81 -48.10
CA SER A 155 8.99 -9.59 -48.72
C SER A 155 9.95 -10.18 -47.70
N ARG A 156 10.43 -11.40 -47.97
CA ARG A 156 11.56 -12.02 -47.24
C ARG A 156 12.92 -11.56 -47.75
N ALA A 157 12.98 -11.01 -48.96
CA ALA A 157 14.21 -10.52 -49.59
C ALA A 157 14.38 -9.01 -49.51
N ASN A 158 13.29 -8.26 -49.25
CA ASN A 158 13.32 -6.81 -49.05
C ASN A 158 12.71 -6.45 -47.69
N SER A 159 13.47 -5.72 -46.88
CA SER A 159 13.15 -5.36 -45.49
C SER A 159 12.23 -4.14 -45.34
N THR A 160 11.53 -3.75 -46.40
CA THR A 160 10.53 -2.67 -46.37
C THR A 160 9.35 -3.06 -45.47
N LEU A 161 8.84 -2.12 -44.67
CA LEU A 161 7.76 -2.38 -43.72
C LEU A 161 6.50 -2.95 -44.42
N VAL A 162 6.15 -2.35 -45.56
CA VAL A 162 5.18 -2.89 -46.52
C VAL A 162 5.88 -2.95 -47.86
N HIS A 163 5.86 -4.12 -48.52
CA HIS A 163 6.52 -4.28 -49.82
C HIS A 163 5.68 -3.59 -50.90
N ALA A 164 4.60 -4.23 -51.37
CA ALA A 164 3.69 -3.61 -52.33
C ALA A 164 2.25 -3.59 -51.83
N VAL A 165 1.49 -2.57 -52.22
CA VAL A 165 0.05 -2.43 -51.98
C VAL A 165 -0.65 -2.03 -53.28
N ALA A 166 -1.70 -2.77 -53.61
CA ALA A 166 -2.62 -2.46 -54.70
C ALA A 166 -4.06 -2.36 -54.17
N LEU A 167 -4.85 -1.47 -54.77
CA LEU A 167 -6.26 -1.27 -54.45
C LEU A 167 -7.13 -1.66 -55.62
N ASP A 168 -8.20 -2.41 -55.38
CA ASP A 168 -9.22 -2.67 -56.40
C ASP A 168 -10.05 -1.40 -56.62
N LEU A 169 -9.56 -0.50 -57.48
CA LEU A 169 -10.16 0.81 -57.74
C LEU A 169 -11.37 0.69 -58.67
N ASN A 170 -11.42 -0.39 -59.46
CA ASN A 170 -12.42 -0.58 -60.51
C ASN A 170 -13.55 -1.56 -60.09
N GLY A 171 -13.35 -2.35 -59.04
CA GLY A 171 -14.29 -3.28 -58.44
C GLY A 171 -14.37 -4.65 -59.13
N ASP A 172 -13.36 -5.05 -59.91
CA ASP A 172 -13.33 -6.33 -60.64
C ASP A 172 -12.65 -7.47 -59.88
N SER A 173 -12.12 -7.20 -58.68
CA SER A 173 -11.39 -8.16 -57.83
C SER A 173 -10.09 -8.69 -58.44
N GLU A 174 -9.57 -8.05 -59.49
CA GLU A 174 -8.20 -8.23 -59.97
C GLU A 174 -7.34 -7.05 -59.46
N PHE A 175 -6.02 -7.25 -59.40
CA PHE A 175 -5.08 -6.20 -58.98
C PHE A 175 -4.08 -5.98 -60.12
N THR A 176 -4.23 -4.89 -60.87
CA THR A 176 -3.39 -4.58 -62.03
C THR A 176 -2.28 -3.58 -61.70
N PRO A 177 -1.22 -3.46 -62.52
CA PRO A 177 -0.12 -2.53 -62.25
C PRO A 177 -0.52 -1.05 -62.10
N ASP A 178 -1.62 -0.61 -62.72
CA ASP A 178 -2.16 0.74 -62.61
C ASP A 178 -2.95 0.99 -61.32
N GLU A 179 -3.18 -0.05 -60.52
CA GLU A 179 -3.85 -0.03 -59.21
C GLU A 179 -2.87 -0.07 -58.02
N VAL A 180 -1.57 -0.17 -58.31
CA VAL A 180 -0.51 -0.09 -57.30
C VAL A 180 -0.46 1.33 -56.74
N VAL A 181 -0.55 1.46 -55.42
CA VAL A 181 -0.49 2.73 -54.68
C VAL A 181 0.81 2.91 -53.91
N SER A 182 1.46 1.79 -53.57
CA SER A 182 2.74 1.74 -52.88
C SER A 182 3.53 0.57 -53.43
N SER A 183 4.76 0.80 -53.88
CA SER A 183 5.71 -0.25 -54.25
C SER A 183 7.12 0.27 -53.97
N PRO A 184 8.06 -0.55 -53.51
CA PRO A 184 9.39 -0.09 -53.16
C PRO A 184 10.33 -0.28 -54.35
N ASP A 185 11.21 0.69 -54.58
CA ASP A 185 12.39 0.50 -55.44
C ASP A 185 13.57 -0.14 -54.69
N GLY A 186 13.38 -0.46 -53.40
CA GLY A 186 14.37 -1.01 -52.48
C GLY A 186 15.00 0.02 -51.53
N SER A 187 14.72 1.32 -51.68
CA SER A 187 15.31 2.39 -50.85
C SER A 187 14.53 2.72 -49.56
N ALA A 188 13.22 2.46 -49.53
CA ALA A 188 12.32 2.80 -48.42
C ALA A 188 12.30 1.74 -47.30
N VAL A 189 13.45 1.51 -46.65
CA VAL A 189 13.56 0.58 -45.51
C VAL A 189 13.54 1.32 -44.17
N PRO A 190 12.97 0.73 -43.10
CA PRO A 190 13.08 1.29 -41.75
C PRO A 190 14.54 1.57 -41.39
N SER A 191 14.80 2.77 -40.89
CA SER A 191 16.16 3.22 -40.59
C SER A 191 16.26 4.09 -39.33
N MET A 192 17.47 4.21 -38.81
CA MET A 192 17.83 5.06 -37.68
C MET A 192 19.12 5.83 -37.99
N LEU A 193 19.23 7.02 -37.44
CA LEU A 193 20.47 7.80 -37.41
C LEU A 193 20.92 7.99 -35.96
N ASP A 194 22.21 7.84 -35.70
CA ASP A 194 22.78 8.23 -34.41
C ASP A 194 23.21 9.71 -34.36
N ASP A 195 23.67 10.16 -33.20
CA ASP A 195 24.17 11.51 -32.96
C ASP A 195 25.48 11.85 -33.68
N GLN A 196 26.15 10.85 -34.26
CA GLN A 196 27.28 11.01 -35.17
C GLN A 196 26.89 10.90 -36.64
N LEU A 197 25.58 10.89 -36.94
CA LEU A 197 24.99 10.78 -38.29
C LEU A 197 25.35 9.49 -39.02
N ARG A 198 25.64 8.42 -38.28
CA ARG A 198 25.80 7.10 -38.85
C ARG A 198 24.42 6.47 -39.05
N ALA A 199 24.24 5.86 -40.22
CA ALA A 199 22.99 5.21 -40.61
C ALA A 199 22.96 3.73 -40.25
N TYR A 200 21.78 3.29 -39.84
CA TYR A 200 21.44 1.91 -39.52
C TYR A 200 20.12 1.57 -40.16
N SER A 201 20.03 0.46 -40.88
CA SER A 201 18.80 0.06 -41.58
C SER A 201 18.49 -1.40 -41.29
N VAL A 202 17.22 -1.77 -41.44
CA VAL A 202 16.84 -3.18 -41.43
C VAL A 202 17.27 -3.81 -42.75
N HIS A 203 17.97 -4.95 -42.69
CA HIS A 203 18.46 -5.68 -43.87
C HIS A 203 17.95 -7.12 -43.85
N PRO A 204 17.77 -7.77 -45.02
CA PRO A 204 17.40 -9.18 -45.14
C PRO A 204 18.58 -10.11 -44.78
N ASP A 205 19.08 -10.01 -43.55
CA ASP A 205 20.19 -10.79 -43.01
C ASP A 205 19.68 -12.06 -42.27
N ALA A 206 20.57 -12.72 -41.51
CA ALA A 206 20.23 -13.95 -40.79
C ALA A 206 19.21 -13.74 -39.64
N ASP A 207 19.03 -12.50 -39.18
CA ASP A 207 18.09 -12.15 -38.12
C ASP A 207 16.77 -11.60 -38.65
N TYR A 208 16.70 -11.27 -39.95
CA TYR A 208 15.46 -10.85 -40.59
C TYR A 208 14.52 -12.02 -40.85
N ARG A 209 13.28 -11.91 -40.35
CA ARG A 209 12.26 -12.96 -40.47
C ARG A 209 10.90 -12.37 -40.71
N VAL A 210 10.18 -12.94 -41.67
CA VAL A 210 8.75 -12.68 -41.91
C VAL A 210 7.97 -13.95 -41.59
N SER A 211 6.98 -13.83 -40.73
CA SER A 211 6.14 -14.95 -40.27
C SER A 211 4.68 -14.56 -40.16
N VAL A 212 3.79 -15.53 -40.37
CA VAL A 212 2.35 -15.33 -40.16
C VAL A 212 2.01 -15.75 -38.73
N GLU A 213 1.70 -14.79 -37.86
CA GLU A 213 1.26 -15.08 -36.48
C GLU A 213 -0.21 -15.51 -36.44
N GLN A 214 -1.05 -14.91 -37.29
CA GLN A 214 -2.47 -15.22 -37.39
C GLN A 214 -2.91 -15.13 -38.87
N PRO A 215 -3.40 -16.21 -39.50
CA PRO A 215 -3.87 -16.17 -40.90
C PRO A 215 -5.39 -15.92 -41.04
N GLY A 216 -6.09 -15.61 -39.94
CA GLY A 216 -7.55 -15.77 -39.79
C GLY A 216 -8.42 -15.15 -40.89
N PRO A 217 -9.64 -15.67 -41.11
CA PRO A 217 -10.48 -15.31 -42.26
C PRO A 217 -11.01 -13.86 -42.24
N LEU A 218 -11.01 -13.22 -41.07
CA LEU A 218 -11.46 -11.84 -40.85
C LEU A 218 -10.33 -10.87 -40.51
N HIS A 219 -9.25 -11.40 -39.92
CA HIS A 219 -8.13 -10.65 -39.38
C HIS A 219 -6.88 -11.52 -39.46
N ALA A 220 -5.88 -11.00 -40.15
CA ALA A 220 -4.56 -11.60 -40.26
C ALA A 220 -3.49 -10.69 -39.64
N ILE A 221 -2.46 -11.32 -39.06
CA ILE A 221 -1.29 -10.67 -38.44
C ILE A 221 -0.03 -11.26 -39.07
N ILE A 222 0.77 -10.40 -39.69
CA ILE A 222 2.10 -10.72 -40.22
C ILE A 222 3.14 -10.07 -39.32
N ARG A 223 4.09 -10.86 -38.79
CA ARG A 223 5.17 -10.40 -37.93
C ARG A 223 6.48 -10.33 -38.71
N ILE A 224 7.20 -9.23 -38.54
CA ILE A 224 8.52 -8.96 -39.08
C ILE A 224 9.48 -8.78 -37.90
N ASP A 225 10.54 -9.57 -37.84
CA ASP A 225 11.66 -9.40 -36.89
C ASP A 225 12.93 -9.03 -37.65
N GLY A 226 13.80 -8.23 -37.03
CA GLY A 226 15.11 -7.86 -37.58
C GLY A 226 15.93 -7.00 -36.63
N TRP A 227 16.98 -6.39 -37.15
CA TRP A 227 17.82 -5.42 -36.44
C TRP A 227 18.10 -4.20 -37.32
N PHE A 228 18.17 -3.02 -36.71
CA PHE A 228 18.78 -1.85 -37.34
C PHE A 228 20.30 -2.03 -37.31
N THR A 229 20.90 -2.25 -38.47
CA THR A 229 22.30 -2.66 -38.62
C THR A 229 23.02 -1.66 -39.54
N ALA A 230 24.26 -1.28 -39.19
CA ALA A 230 25.12 -0.45 -40.01
C ALA A 230 25.85 -1.28 -41.09
N GLU A 231 26.45 -0.60 -42.08
CA GLU A 231 27.17 -1.27 -43.19
C GLU A 231 28.29 -2.23 -42.73
N ASP A 232 28.92 -1.99 -41.58
CA ASP A 232 29.97 -2.86 -41.03
C ASP A 232 29.44 -4.06 -40.22
N GLY A 233 28.11 -4.21 -40.13
CA GLY A 233 27.44 -5.28 -39.36
C GLY A 233 27.15 -4.94 -37.90
N THR A 234 27.45 -3.71 -37.44
CA THR A 234 27.12 -3.27 -36.07
C THR A 234 25.61 -3.14 -35.90
N LYS A 235 25.04 -3.86 -34.94
CA LYS A 235 23.62 -3.80 -34.57
C LYS A 235 23.38 -2.69 -33.55
N LEU A 236 22.32 -1.90 -33.76
CA LEU A 236 21.94 -0.79 -32.88
C LEU A 236 20.71 -1.11 -32.05
N CYS A 237 19.57 -1.34 -32.70
CA CYS A 237 18.31 -1.67 -32.04
C CYS A 237 17.67 -2.90 -32.68
N GLN A 238 16.96 -3.71 -31.90
CA GLN A 238 16.10 -4.75 -32.46
C GLN A 238 14.87 -4.09 -33.12
N HIS A 239 14.41 -4.64 -34.23
CA HIS A 239 13.22 -4.23 -34.97
C HIS A 239 12.16 -5.33 -34.89
N ILE A 240 10.95 -5.00 -34.45
CA ILE A 240 9.80 -5.90 -34.47
C ILE A 240 8.61 -5.11 -35.02
N ALA A 241 7.91 -5.63 -36.03
CA ALA A 241 6.69 -5.04 -36.56
C ALA A 241 5.59 -6.10 -36.71
N ARG A 242 4.35 -5.74 -36.38
CA ARG A 242 3.16 -6.55 -36.66
C ARG A 242 2.20 -5.78 -37.55
N LEU A 243 1.86 -6.36 -38.68
CA LEU A 243 0.93 -5.80 -39.64
C LEU A 243 -0.42 -6.51 -39.49
N HIS A 244 -1.42 -5.77 -39.04
CA HIS A 244 -2.79 -6.22 -38.85
C HIS A 244 -3.62 -5.77 -40.05
N ALA A 245 -4.24 -6.74 -40.74
CA ALA A 245 -5.09 -6.49 -41.89
C ALA A 245 -6.46 -7.16 -41.70
N TYR A 246 -7.52 -6.47 -42.12
CA TYR A 246 -8.90 -6.82 -41.80
C TYR A 246 -9.74 -6.97 -43.06
N ARG A 247 -10.62 -7.98 -43.08
CA ARG A 247 -11.49 -8.27 -44.23
C ARG A 247 -12.39 -7.07 -44.55
N GLY A 248 -12.46 -6.71 -45.82
CA GLY A 248 -13.30 -5.62 -46.32
C GLY A 248 -12.73 -4.22 -46.09
N HIS A 249 -11.49 -4.11 -45.61
CA HIS A 249 -10.84 -2.83 -45.32
C HIS A 249 -9.56 -2.65 -46.14
N SER A 250 -9.27 -1.40 -46.53
CA SER A 250 -8.07 -0.98 -47.27
C SER A 250 -7.07 -0.25 -46.37
N PHE A 251 -6.98 -0.64 -45.09
CA PHE A 251 -5.98 -0.10 -44.17
C PHE A 251 -5.23 -1.23 -43.46
N ILE A 252 -4.04 -0.90 -42.98
CA ILE A 252 -3.17 -1.76 -42.18
C ILE A 252 -2.92 -1.04 -40.86
N ARG A 253 -3.16 -1.72 -39.74
CA ARG A 253 -2.67 -1.27 -38.43
C ARG A 253 -1.29 -1.89 -38.19
N ILE A 254 -0.32 -1.08 -37.78
CA ILE A 254 1.05 -1.51 -37.54
C ILE A 254 1.40 -1.30 -36.08
N GLU A 255 1.84 -2.37 -35.41
CA GLU A 255 2.49 -2.30 -34.10
C GLU A 255 4.00 -2.40 -34.34
N HIS A 256 4.76 -1.31 -34.17
CA HIS A 256 6.21 -1.28 -34.34
C HIS A 256 6.91 -1.12 -33.00
N THR A 257 7.80 -2.05 -32.65
CA THR A 257 8.63 -1.99 -31.47
C THR A 257 10.10 -1.90 -31.87
N PHE A 258 10.83 -0.97 -31.26
CA PHE A 258 12.29 -1.04 -31.22
C PHE A 258 12.78 -1.36 -29.82
N VAL A 259 13.91 -2.04 -29.73
CA VAL A 259 14.58 -2.37 -28.45
C VAL A 259 16.01 -1.87 -28.47
N VAL A 260 16.38 -1.06 -27.48
CA VAL A 260 17.71 -0.43 -27.35
C VAL A 260 18.78 -1.49 -27.13
N GLY A 261 19.64 -1.70 -28.12
CA GLY A 261 20.72 -2.69 -28.12
C GLY A 261 22.13 -2.12 -28.07
N TYR A 262 22.27 -0.83 -27.75
CA TYR A 262 23.54 -0.10 -27.69
C TYR A 262 23.80 0.50 -26.30
N ASP A 263 25.04 0.91 -26.05
CA ASP A 263 25.43 1.61 -24.81
C ASP A 263 24.95 3.07 -24.86
N THR A 264 23.95 3.41 -24.05
CA THR A 264 23.31 4.74 -24.08
C THR A 264 24.18 5.87 -23.53
N GLU A 265 25.32 5.56 -22.92
CA GLU A 265 26.31 6.57 -22.53
C GLU A 265 27.15 7.05 -23.72
N GLN A 266 27.27 6.22 -24.77
CA GLN A 266 28.16 6.46 -25.92
C GLN A 266 27.43 6.89 -27.18
N THR A 267 26.15 6.55 -27.31
CA THR A 267 25.37 6.75 -28.54
C THR A 267 24.01 7.33 -28.20
N ARG A 268 23.54 8.28 -29.01
CA ARG A 268 22.18 8.84 -28.93
C ARG A 268 21.53 8.75 -30.31
N LEU A 269 20.20 8.75 -30.37
CA LEU A 269 19.49 8.66 -31.66
C LEU A 269 19.07 10.04 -32.14
N ARG A 270 19.28 10.32 -33.42
CA ARG A 270 18.85 11.54 -34.11
C ARG A 270 17.57 11.35 -34.88
N ASP A 271 17.31 10.14 -35.36
CA ASP A 271 16.15 9.85 -36.19
C ASP A 271 15.76 8.37 -36.02
N ILE A 272 14.46 8.10 -36.03
CA ILE A 272 13.89 6.76 -36.15
C ILE A 272 12.80 6.84 -37.22
N ALA A 273 13.14 6.45 -38.44
CA ALA A 273 12.31 6.63 -39.63
C ALA A 273 11.64 5.32 -40.07
N LEU A 274 10.32 5.38 -40.25
CA LEU A 274 9.50 4.34 -40.88
C LEU A 274 8.95 4.87 -42.21
N PRO A 275 9.67 4.68 -43.33
CA PRO A 275 9.24 5.17 -44.63
C PRO A 275 8.15 4.29 -45.24
N ILE A 276 7.24 4.92 -45.98
CA ILE A 276 6.12 4.32 -46.70
C ILE A 276 6.23 4.82 -48.15
N PRO A 277 6.78 4.01 -49.06
CA PRO A 277 6.99 4.43 -50.45
C PRO A 277 5.65 4.64 -51.15
N LEU A 278 5.55 5.68 -51.98
CA LEU A 278 4.31 5.99 -52.69
C LEU A 278 4.48 5.89 -54.21
N THR A 279 3.43 5.43 -54.88
CA THR A 279 3.35 5.38 -56.36
C THR A 279 2.03 6.03 -56.83
N LEU A 280 1.81 7.28 -56.41
CA LEU A 280 0.57 8.00 -56.72
C LEU A 280 0.61 8.77 -58.06
N GLY A 281 1.80 9.07 -58.57
CA GLY A 281 2.00 9.84 -59.81
C GLY A 281 2.17 11.35 -59.59
N ASP A 282 2.33 12.10 -60.70
CA ASP A 282 2.53 13.55 -60.67
C ASP A 282 1.32 14.29 -60.08
N GLY A 283 1.58 15.29 -59.23
CA GLY A 283 0.53 16.15 -58.67
C GLY A 283 -0.02 15.71 -57.32
N ALA A 284 0.52 14.65 -56.71
CA ALA A 284 0.23 14.30 -55.33
C ALA A 284 0.54 15.48 -54.38
N ARG A 285 -0.35 15.71 -53.41
CA ARG A 285 -0.21 16.75 -52.39
C ARG A 285 -0.52 16.19 -51.02
N ALA A 286 0.24 16.62 -50.03
CA ALA A 286 0.07 16.23 -48.65
C ALA A 286 -0.63 17.29 -47.81
N VAL A 287 -1.52 16.87 -46.93
CA VAL A 287 -2.12 17.68 -45.87
C VAL A 287 -1.83 17.04 -44.52
N PHE A 288 -1.69 17.87 -43.49
CA PHE A 288 -1.40 17.44 -42.13
C PHE A 288 -2.57 17.74 -41.20
N GLY A 289 -2.87 16.82 -40.29
CA GLY A 289 -3.85 17.00 -39.24
C GLY A 289 -3.37 17.97 -38.16
N LEU A 290 -4.01 19.12 -38.07
CA LEU A 290 -3.75 20.18 -37.10
C LEU A 290 -4.71 20.08 -35.90
N ALA A 291 -4.62 21.02 -34.96
CA ALA A 291 -5.54 21.12 -33.83
C ALA A 291 -7.01 21.24 -34.29
N ASP A 292 -7.95 20.83 -33.43
CA ASP A 292 -9.40 20.92 -33.64
C ASP A 292 -9.93 20.19 -34.90
N GLY A 293 -9.15 19.23 -35.44
CA GLY A 293 -9.53 18.44 -36.62
C GLY A 293 -9.36 19.18 -37.95
N ALA A 294 -8.71 20.35 -37.96
CA ALA A 294 -8.40 21.06 -39.19
C ALA A 294 -7.28 20.35 -39.98
N ALA A 295 -7.34 20.42 -41.31
CA ALA A 295 -6.24 20.03 -42.19
C ALA A 295 -5.40 21.25 -42.58
N SER A 296 -4.10 21.07 -42.81
CA SER A 296 -3.24 22.11 -43.35
C SER A 296 -3.56 22.44 -44.81
N GLU A 297 -2.99 23.56 -45.30
CA GLU A 297 -2.91 23.78 -46.75
C GLU A 297 -2.08 22.66 -47.42
N PRO A 298 -2.40 22.26 -48.67
CA PRO A 298 -1.70 21.17 -49.36
C PRO A 298 -0.26 21.53 -49.72
N LEU A 299 0.68 20.63 -49.40
CA LEU A 299 2.12 20.75 -49.65
C LEU A 299 2.61 19.69 -50.63
N ALA A 300 3.66 19.99 -51.41
CA ALA A 300 4.33 18.97 -52.23
C ALA A 300 5.34 18.15 -51.42
N THR A 301 6.10 18.83 -50.56
CA THR A 301 6.97 18.26 -49.54
C THR A 301 6.93 19.17 -48.31
N GLY A 302 7.26 18.63 -47.14
CA GLY A 302 7.17 19.32 -45.87
C GLY A 302 7.08 18.35 -44.69
N TYR A 303 7.12 18.88 -43.48
CA TYR A 303 7.09 18.06 -42.26
C TYR A 303 6.39 18.77 -41.11
N LEU A 304 5.73 18.00 -40.25
CA LEU A 304 5.16 18.45 -38.98
C LEU A 304 5.93 17.82 -37.84
N VAL A 305 6.45 18.64 -36.94
CA VAL A 305 7.13 18.20 -35.71
C VAL A 305 6.29 18.63 -34.51
N GLN A 306 5.91 17.67 -33.67
CA GLN A 306 5.39 17.92 -32.33
C GLN A 306 6.58 17.76 -31.37
N ASP A 307 7.20 18.86 -30.94
CA ASP A 307 8.45 18.82 -30.17
C ASP A 307 8.27 19.08 -28.66
N ALA A 308 7.07 19.47 -28.24
CA ALA A 308 6.65 19.58 -26.84
C ALA A 308 5.20 19.09 -26.68
N VAL A 309 4.76 18.88 -25.44
CA VAL A 309 3.37 18.47 -25.12
C VAL A 309 2.30 19.46 -25.62
N ASP A 310 2.68 20.73 -25.77
CA ASP A 310 1.82 21.86 -26.11
C ASP A 310 2.39 22.73 -27.24
N ARG A 311 3.26 22.17 -28.10
CA ARG A 311 3.74 22.83 -29.31
C ARG A 311 4.00 21.86 -30.47
N PHE A 312 3.48 22.22 -31.65
CA PHE A 312 3.92 21.70 -32.93
C PHE A 312 4.26 22.84 -33.92
N SER A 313 5.13 22.54 -34.88
CA SER A 313 5.41 23.37 -36.05
C SER A 313 5.29 22.56 -37.34
N LEU A 314 4.66 23.14 -38.35
CA LEU A 314 4.53 22.62 -39.71
C LEU A 314 5.43 23.43 -40.64
N HIS A 315 6.28 22.76 -41.39
CA HIS A 315 7.26 23.35 -42.28
C HIS A 315 6.99 22.99 -43.74
N GLY A 316 7.14 23.97 -44.62
CA GLY A 316 7.08 23.77 -46.07
C GLY A 316 8.40 23.26 -46.65
N ALA A 317 8.42 23.06 -47.98
CA ALA A 317 9.57 22.53 -48.72
C ALA A 317 10.88 23.34 -48.58
N ASP A 318 10.78 24.64 -48.30
CA ASP A 318 11.95 25.53 -48.09
C ASP A 318 12.39 25.60 -46.61
N GLY A 319 11.75 24.80 -45.74
CA GLY A 319 11.99 24.78 -44.30
C GLY A 319 11.28 25.92 -43.53
N SER A 320 10.58 26.82 -44.22
CA SER A 320 9.83 27.88 -43.55
C SER A 320 8.63 27.31 -42.79
N ILE A 321 8.35 27.89 -41.61
CA ILE A 321 7.17 27.53 -40.82
C ILE A 321 5.93 28.08 -41.53
N VAL A 322 5.02 27.18 -41.90
CA VAL A 322 3.75 27.48 -42.58
C VAL A 322 2.53 27.22 -41.69
N GLY A 323 2.73 26.62 -40.51
CA GLY A 323 1.70 26.47 -39.48
C GLY A 323 2.29 26.14 -38.11
N GLU A 324 1.60 26.52 -37.04
CA GLU A 324 1.98 26.21 -35.65
C GLU A 324 0.72 26.02 -34.81
N GLY A 325 0.83 25.29 -33.70
CA GLY A 325 -0.25 25.13 -32.74
C GLY A 325 0.18 24.32 -31.52
N ALA A 326 -0.78 23.96 -30.68
CA ALA A 326 -0.46 23.27 -29.43
C ALA A 326 -0.32 21.75 -29.58
N ARG A 327 -1.31 21.10 -30.19
CA ARG A 327 -1.37 19.63 -30.32
C ARG A 327 -1.81 19.28 -31.73
N ALA A 328 -0.95 18.60 -32.48
CA ALA A 328 -1.29 18.05 -33.78
C ALA A 328 -2.25 16.87 -33.63
N ALA A 329 -3.08 16.64 -34.63
CA ALA A 329 -4.03 15.52 -34.63
C ALA A 329 -3.36 14.15 -34.90
N GLY A 330 -2.06 14.14 -35.20
CA GLY A 330 -1.26 12.93 -35.31
C GLY A 330 -1.45 12.13 -36.60
N TRP A 331 -1.94 12.76 -37.67
CA TRP A 331 -2.06 12.14 -38.99
C TRP A 331 -1.62 13.08 -40.12
N MET A 332 -1.26 12.50 -41.25
CA MET A 332 -1.07 13.19 -42.53
C MET A 332 -1.65 12.35 -43.66
N ASP A 333 -1.99 13.00 -44.76
CA ASP A 333 -2.51 12.36 -45.96
C ASP A 333 -1.79 12.86 -47.19
N CYS A 334 -1.38 11.97 -48.09
CA CYS A 334 -0.85 12.34 -49.40
C CYS A 334 -1.70 11.73 -50.49
N SER A 335 -2.28 12.60 -51.32
CA SER A 335 -3.33 12.25 -52.25
C SER A 335 -3.20 12.94 -53.60
N THR A 336 -3.71 12.26 -54.63
CA THR A 336 -4.11 12.83 -55.91
C THR A 336 -5.63 12.95 -55.95
N VAL A 337 -6.21 13.40 -57.07
CA VAL A 337 -7.67 13.41 -57.24
C VAL A 337 -8.30 12.01 -57.28
N ASP A 338 -7.53 10.98 -57.62
CA ASP A 338 -8.04 9.63 -57.86
C ASP A 338 -7.73 8.63 -56.74
N ARG A 339 -6.66 8.88 -55.95
CA ARG A 339 -6.15 7.95 -54.94
C ARG A 339 -5.22 8.63 -53.93
N GLY A 340 -5.10 8.06 -52.74
CA GLY A 340 -4.26 8.58 -51.66
C GLY A 340 -3.90 7.59 -50.58
N VAL A 341 -3.03 8.05 -49.68
CA VAL A 341 -2.57 7.33 -48.49
C VAL A 341 -2.60 8.24 -47.27
N THR A 342 -3.39 7.87 -46.26
CA THR A 342 -3.41 8.50 -44.95
C THR A 342 -2.56 7.69 -43.97
N LEU A 343 -1.65 8.37 -43.26
CA LEU A 343 -0.80 7.82 -42.20
C LEU A 343 -1.19 8.48 -40.87
N GLY A 344 -1.44 7.67 -39.84
CA GLY A 344 -1.62 8.13 -38.45
C GLY A 344 -0.64 7.47 -37.49
N ILE A 345 -0.24 8.21 -36.45
CA ILE A 345 0.58 7.71 -35.33
C ILE A 345 -0.18 7.96 -34.03
N ARG A 346 -0.25 6.96 -33.17
CA ARG A 346 -0.85 7.09 -31.84
C ARG A 346 -0.04 8.04 -30.95
N HIS A 347 -0.72 8.84 -30.15
CA HIS A 347 -0.17 9.63 -29.05
C HIS A 347 0.92 10.64 -29.46
N VAL A 348 0.76 11.34 -30.59
CA VAL A 348 1.79 12.25 -31.11
C VAL A 348 2.21 13.34 -30.10
N TRP A 349 1.26 13.98 -29.42
CA TRP A 349 1.57 15.01 -28.43
C TRP A 349 1.82 14.46 -27.03
N GLN A 350 1.22 13.33 -26.68
CA GLN A 350 1.43 12.70 -25.37
C GLN A 350 2.84 12.08 -25.28
N GLU A 351 3.36 11.52 -26.37
CA GLU A 351 4.66 10.87 -26.46
C GLU A 351 5.67 11.68 -27.26
N PHE A 352 5.54 13.01 -27.23
CA PHE A 352 6.48 13.90 -27.90
C PHE A 352 7.95 13.58 -27.51
N PRO A 353 8.92 13.89 -28.38
CA PRO A 353 8.73 14.48 -29.68
C PRO A 353 8.42 13.44 -30.78
N ARG A 354 7.64 13.82 -31.79
CA ARG A 354 7.25 12.98 -32.94
C ARG A 354 7.19 13.82 -34.22
N GLU A 355 7.36 13.17 -35.37
CA GLU A 355 7.31 13.88 -36.66
C GLU A 355 6.64 13.06 -37.77
N LEU A 356 5.96 13.78 -38.66
CA LEU A 356 5.37 13.29 -39.90
C LEU A 356 6.00 14.07 -41.06
N GLU A 357 6.60 13.39 -42.04
CA GLU A 357 7.26 14.01 -43.19
C GLU A 357 6.66 13.49 -44.51
N VAL A 358 6.44 14.38 -45.47
CA VAL A 358 6.23 14.03 -46.89
C VAL A 358 7.46 14.42 -47.71
N THR A 359 8.06 13.42 -48.35
CA THR A 359 9.20 13.58 -49.27
C THR A 359 8.75 13.42 -50.73
N ALA A 360 9.69 13.51 -51.67
CA ALA A 360 9.39 13.24 -53.07
C ALA A 360 9.11 11.74 -53.34
N GLU A 361 9.60 10.86 -52.46
CA GLU A 361 9.53 9.41 -52.57
C GLU A 361 8.34 8.81 -51.83
N GLY A 362 7.78 9.50 -50.83
CA GLY A 362 6.62 9.04 -50.10
C GLY A 362 6.39 9.73 -48.76
N LEU A 363 5.77 8.98 -47.84
CA LEU A 363 5.51 9.40 -46.48
C LEU A 363 6.54 8.80 -45.53
N VAL A 364 6.91 9.52 -44.47
CA VAL A 364 7.77 9.00 -43.41
C VAL A 364 7.15 9.29 -42.04
N ALA A 365 6.97 8.24 -41.25
CA ALA A 365 6.69 8.36 -39.83
C ALA A 365 8.01 8.38 -39.05
N HIS A 366 8.32 9.52 -38.44
CA HIS A 366 9.48 9.68 -37.57
C HIS A 366 9.06 9.45 -36.12
N LEU A 367 9.42 8.27 -35.59
CA LEU A 367 9.17 7.91 -34.20
C LEU A 367 10.08 8.71 -33.23
N TRP A 368 11.18 9.25 -33.74
CA TRP A 368 11.91 10.36 -33.15
C TRP A 368 12.23 11.36 -34.28
N PRO A 369 12.01 12.67 -34.11
CA PRO A 369 12.06 13.60 -35.23
C PRO A 369 13.45 13.75 -35.82
N ARG A 370 13.52 13.67 -37.15
CA ARG A 370 14.71 13.98 -37.93
C ARG A 370 15.06 15.46 -37.90
N HIS A 371 14.04 16.31 -37.91
CA HIS A 371 14.19 17.77 -37.99
C HIS A 371 14.27 18.44 -36.62
N SER A 372 14.43 17.67 -35.54
CA SER A 372 14.70 18.18 -34.19
C SER A 372 16.21 18.26 -33.93
N ASP A 373 16.64 19.39 -33.35
CA ASP A 373 18.02 19.56 -32.89
C ASP A 373 18.37 18.70 -31.66
N ARG A 374 17.36 18.10 -31.01
CA ARG A 374 17.52 17.27 -29.80
C ARG A 374 17.58 15.78 -30.15
N PRO A 375 18.67 15.06 -29.84
CA PRO A 375 18.70 13.61 -29.95
C PRO A 375 17.90 12.94 -28.81
N LEU A 376 17.46 11.70 -29.02
CA LEU A 376 16.95 10.83 -27.95
C LEU A 376 18.12 10.46 -27.06
N ASP A 377 18.13 11.05 -25.88
CA ASP A 377 19.18 10.91 -24.89
C ASP A 377 18.58 10.37 -23.58
N PHE A 378 19.10 9.23 -23.15
CA PHE A 378 18.66 8.54 -21.94
C PHE A 378 19.46 8.98 -20.70
N ASP A 379 20.46 9.85 -20.85
CA ASP A 379 21.22 10.44 -19.74
C ASP A 379 20.27 11.05 -18.69
N ALA A 380 20.53 10.77 -17.41
CA ALA A 380 19.69 11.25 -16.31
C ALA A 380 19.51 12.78 -16.34
N ARG A 381 20.52 13.53 -16.75
CA ARG A 381 20.45 15.00 -16.89
C ARG A 381 19.56 15.43 -18.04
N ALA A 382 19.53 14.67 -19.14
CA ALA A 382 18.67 14.95 -20.28
C ALA A 382 17.20 14.66 -19.97
N VAL A 383 16.92 13.59 -19.20
CA VAL A 383 15.56 13.19 -18.80
C VAL A 383 15.01 14.07 -17.66
N LEU A 384 15.80 14.31 -16.61
CA LEU A 384 15.35 15.13 -15.47
C LEU A 384 15.39 16.64 -15.78
N GLY A 385 16.19 17.04 -16.76
CA GLY A 385 16.56 18.44 -16.95
C GLY A 385 17.63 18.89 -15.95
N PRO A 386 18.37 19.98 -16.27
CA PRO A 386 19.56 20.38 -15.53
C PRO A 386 19.30 20.76 -14.07
N GLU A 387 18.14 21.35 -13.77
CA GLU A 387 17.79 21.82 -12.43
C GLU A 387 17.49 20.65 -11.47
N LEU A 388 16.59 19.74 -11.87
CA LEU A 388 16.25 18.56 -11.06
C LEU A 388 17.44 17.62 -10.93
N TYR A 389 18.19 17.39 -12.01
CA TYR A 389 19.41 16.60 -11.95
C TYR A 389 20.39 17.17 -10.92
N ALA A 390 20.71 18.47 -10.97
CA ALA A 390 21.63 19.08 -10.01
C ALA A 390 21.13 19.02 -8.56
N ALA A 391 19.81 19.08 -8.36
CA ALA A 391 19.18 18.95 -7.05
C ALA A 391 19.20 17.50 -6.52
N TRP A 392 19.04 16.51 -7.40
CA TRP A 392 18.75 15.12 -7.02
C TRP A 392 19.90 14.14 -7.21
N ASP A 393 20.92 14.47 -8.00
CA ASP A 393 22.11 13.62 -8.22
C ASP A 393 22.85 13.25 -6.91
N LYS A 394 22.66 14.07 -5.87
CA LYS A 394 23.27 13.89 -4.55
C LYS A 394 22.37 13.14 -3.55
N VAL A 395 21.23 12.60 -3.98
CA VAL A 395 20.30 11.91 -3.09
C VAL A 395 20.83 10.50 -2.77
N TYR A 396 21.44 10.37 -1.60
CA TYR A 396 21.98 9.09 -1.12
C TYR A 396 20.93 8.33 -0.29
N TRP A 397 20.51 7.17 -0.81
CA TRP A 397 19.90 6.09 -0.02
C TRP A 397 20.87 4.92 0.06
N GLN A 398 20.76 4.13 1.15
CA GLN A 398 21.84 3.33 1.75
C GLN A 398 22.82 2.62 0.77
N ASP A 399 22.40 2.23 -0.45
CA ASP A 399 23.32 1.81 -1.53
C ASP A 399 22.95 2.24 -2.99
N TRP A 400 21.78 2.85 -3.26
CA TRP A 400 21.16 2.82 -4.61
C TRP A 400 21.63 3.82 -5.65
N TYR A 401 22.01 5.02 -5.22
CA TYR A 401 22.60 6.05 -6.08
C TYR A 401 23.97 6.45 -5.53
N ARG A 402 24.67 5.49 -4.93
CA ARG A 402 26.04 5.71 -4.44
C ARG A 402 26.89 6.08 -5.66
N ASN A 403 27.62 7.19 -5.54
CA ASN A 403 28.47 7.81 -6.57
C ASN A 403 27.73 8.54 -7.72
N GLY A 404 26.45 8.90 -7.56
CA GLY A 404 25.71 9.74 -8.53
C GLY A 404 24.80 8.93 -9.45
N LEU A 405 23.86 9.63 -10.11
CA LEU A 405 22.83 9.06 -10.98
C LEU A 405 23.40 8.48 -12.29
N ASP A 406 24.47 9.08 -12.81
CA ASP A 406 25.12 8.68 -14.07
C ASP A 406 25.66 7.23 -14.03
N GLN A 407 25.80 6.61 -12.86
CA GLN A 407 26.17 5.19 -12.77
C GLN A 407 25.01 4.23 -13.02
N TYR A 408 23.79 4.76 -13.14
CA TYR A 408 22.56 3.98 -13.11
C TYR A 408 21.62 4.30 -14.27
N ASP A 409 21.91 5.26 -15.14
CA ASP A 409 21.03 5.73 -16.22
C ASP A 409 21.19 4.98 -17.56
N GLN A 410 21.79 3.79 -17.52
CA GLN A 410 21.88 2.93 -18.69
C GLN A 410 20.53 2.33 -19.08
N ALA A 411 20.04 2.68 -20.27
CA ALA A 411 18.76 2.21 -20.82
C ALA A 411 18.87 0.98 -21.74
N TYR A 412 20.03 0.31 -21.81
CA TYR A 412 20.18 -0.94 -22.57
C TYR A 412 19.05 -1.94 -22.25
N GLY A 413 18.40 -2.42 -23.30
CA GLY A 413 17.28 -3.35 -23.25
C GLY A 413 15.90 -2.69 -23.19
N LEU A 414 15.79 -1.37 -23.04
CA LEU A 414 14.50 -0.67 -23.02
C LEU A 414 13.83 -0.80 -24.38
N ALA A 415 12.52 -0.98 -24.40
CA ALA A 415 11.74 -0.99 -25.63
C ALA A 415 10.84 0.23 -25.75
N LYS A 416 10.33 0.46 -26.95
CA LYS A 416 9.17 1.33 -27.18
C LYS A 416 8.33 0.79 -28.32
N SER A 417 7.06 0.51 -28.04
CA SER A 417 6.06 0.06 -29.01
C SER A 417 5.17 1.21 -29.47
N ASN A 418 4.98 1.34 -30.77
CA ASN A 418 4.32 2.45 -31.45
C ASN A 418 3.19 1.89 -32.33
N ASP A 419 2.02 2.51 -32.29
CA ASP A 419 0.89 2.10 -33.14
C ASP A 419 0.71 3.09 -34.27
N LEU A 420 0.60 2.57 -35.49
CA LEU A 420 0.35 3.33 -36.69
C LEU A 420 -0.86 2.76 -37.44
N ILE A 421 -1.54 3.60 -38.20
CA ILE A 421 -2.50 3.18 -39.23
C ILE A 421 -2.03 3.73 -40.56
N ILE A 422 -2.01 2.87 -41.59
CA ILE A 422 -1.86 3.27 -42.98
C ILE A 422 -3.14 2.92 -43.71
N ALA A 423 -3.89 3.93 -44.12
CA ALA A 423 -5.11 3.79 -44.90
C ALA A 423 -4.85 4.15 -46.36
N PHE A 424 -5.15 3.22 -47.26
CA PHE A 424 -5.08 3.41 -48.70
C PHE A 424 -6.50 3.64 -49.21
N HIS A 425 -6.72 4.67 -50.02
CA HIS A 425 -8.06 5.05 -50.43
C HIS A 425 -8.13 5.59 -51.86
N ALA A 426 -9.34 5.51 -52.43
CA ALA A 426 -9.69 6.22 -53.65
C ALA A 426 -10.02 7.68 -53.33
N GLY A 427 -9.82 8.56 -54.31
CA GLY A 427 -10.02 10.00 -54.18
C GLY A 427 -8.96 10.69 -53.30
N SER A 428 -9.29 11.93 -52.90
CA SER A 428 -8.39 12.83 -52.16
C SER A 428 -8.81 13.11 -50.72
N GLU A 429 -9.82 12.42 -50.20
CA GLU A 429 -10.37 12.66 -48.85
C GLU A 429 -9.57 11.89 -47.80
N PRO A 430 -8.95 12.56 -46.81
CA PRO A 430 -8.18 11.89 -45.76
C PRO A 430 -9.04 10.97 -44.88
N HIS A 431 -8.48 9.85 -44.46
CA HIS A 431 -9.08 8.94 -43.48
C HIS A 431 -8.79 9.36 -42.03
N ALA A 432 -8.91 10.65 -41.71
CA ALA A 432 -8.55 11.23 -40.41
C ALA A 432 -9.27 10.58 -39.21
N GLU A 433 -10.56 10.29 -39.35
CA GLU A 433 -11.39 9.65 -38.32
C GLU A 433 -10.93 8.23 -37.99
N LEU A 434 -10.42 7.50 -39.00
CA LEU A 434 -9.82 6.19 -38.77
C LEU A 434 -8.53 6.33 -37.96
N CYS A 435 -7.66 7.31 -38.28
CA CYS A 435 -6.46 7.58 -37.50
C CYS A 435 -6.78 7.97 -36.05
N HIS A 436 -7.85 8.73 -35.81
CA HIS A 436 -8.28 9.11 -34.46
C HIS A 436 -8.59 7.88 -33.57
N THR A 437 -8.94 6.73 -34.16
CA THR A 437 -9.16 5.48 -33.41
C THR A 437 -7.89 4.91 -32.75
N LEU A 438 -6.71 5.40 -33.12
CA LEU A 438 -5.46 5.06 -32.44
C LEU A 438 -5.42 5.60 -31.01
N ASP A 439 -5.87 6.84 -30.82
CA ASP A 439 -5.90 7.52 -29.53
C ASP A 439 -7.16 7.15 -28.73
N GLU A 440 -8.30 7.08 -29.40
CA GLU A 440 -9.57 6.64 -28.83
C GLU A 440 -10.09 5.39 -29.56
N PRO A 441 -9.76 4.17 -29.11
CA PRO A 441 -10.21 2.97 -29.79
C PRO A 441 -11.73 2.76 -29.68
N VAL A 442 -12.30 2.07 -30.69
CA VAL A 442 -13.66 1.54 -30.59
C VAL A 442 -13.66 0.39 -29.58
N ILE A 443 -14.47 0.51 -28.52
CA ILE A 443 -14.52 -0.47 -27.43
C ILE A 443 -15.76 -1.34 -27.60
N VAL A 444 -15.56 -2.65 -27.50
CA VAL A 444 -16.63 -3.61 -27.27
C VAL A 444 -16.31 -4.37 -26.00
N ALA A 445 -17.29 -4.46 -25.10
CA ALA A 445 -17.14 -5.15 -23.82
C ALA A 445 -18.43 -5.88 -23.45
N ALA A 446 -18.31 -7.01 -22.77
CA ALA A 446 -19.45 -7.59 -22.06
C ALA A 446 -19.92 -6.63 -20.96
N SER A 447 -21.19 -6.70 -20.58
CA SER A 447 -21.72 -5.92 -19.46
C SER A 447 -20.88 -6.15 -18.17
N PRO A 448 -20.64 -5.12 -17.34
CA PRO A 448 -19.86 -5.28 -16.11
C PRO A 448 -20.41 -6.36 -15.17
N GLU A 449 -21.73 -6.54 -15.13
CA GLU A 449 -22.39 -7.60 -14.35
C GLU A 449 -21.93 -8.98 -14.81
N TRP A 450 -21.81 -9.19 -16.12
CA TRP A 450 -21.30 -10.45 -16.69
C TRP A 450 -19.81 -10.63 -16.42
N MET A 451 -19.02 -9.57 -16.63
CA MET A 451 -17.57 -9.61 -16.36
C MET A 451 -17.29 -9.95 -14.90
N CYS A 452 -18.02 -9.36 -13.95
CA CYS A 452 -17.93 -9.68 -12.53
C CYS A 452 -18.49 -11.07 -12.19
N LEU A 453 -19.58 -11.51 -12.83
CA LEU A 453 -20.15 -12.86 -12.65
C LEU A 453 -19.18 -13.97 -13.09
N SER A 454 -18.31 -13.69 -14.05
CA SER A 454 -17.34 -14.65 -14.56
C SER A 454 -16.33 -15.13 -13.51
N ASP A 455 -16.12 -14.37 -12.43
CA ASP A 455 -15.13 -14.61 -11.38
C ASP A 455 -13.68 -14.80 -11.90
N VAL A 456 -13.36 -14.35 -13.11
CA VAL A 456 -12.00 -14.50 -13.72
C VAL A 456 -10.89 -13.84 -12.90
N MET A 457 -11.25 -12.82 -12.13
CA MET A 457 -10.40 -12.12 -11.15
C MET A 457 -10.91 -12.34 -9.71
N GLY A 458 -11.71 -13.38 -9.46
CA GLY A 458 -12.43 -13.59 -8.20
C GLY A 458 -13.76 -12.80 -8.13
N PRO A 459 -14.47 -12.87 -6.98
CA PRO A 459 -15.83 -12.36 -6.84
C PRO A 459 -15.87 -10.84 -6.69
N LEU A 460 -15.71 -10.14 -7.81
CA LEU A 460 -15.84 -8.69 -7.90
C LEU A 460 -17.31 -8.24 -7.84
N HIS A 461 -17.56 -7.07 -7.27
CA HIS A 461 -18.85 -6.39 -7.37
C HIS A 461 -18.86 -5.46 -8.59
N PRO A 462 -19.89 -5.51 -9.47
CA PRO A 462 -20.04 -4.53 -10.53
C PRO A 462 -20.35 -3.15 -9.93
N ARG A 463 -20.03 -2.09 -10.65
CA ARG A 463 -20.29 -0.71 -10.24
C ARG A 463 -21.78 -0.53 -9.91
N ASP A 464 -22.07 -0.06 -8.70
CA ASP A 464 -23.45 0.04 -8.18
C ASP A 464 -23.66 1.35 -7.41
N PRO A 465 -23.86 2.46 -8.14
CA PRO A 465 -24.10 3.77 -7.52
C PRO A 465 -25.47 3.88 -6.85
N GLU A 466 -26.39 2.93 -7.09
CA GLU A 466 -27.70 2.93 -6.42
C GLU A 466 -27.57 2.43 -4.98
N ARG A 467 -26.79 1.36 -4.76
CA ARG A 467 -26.54 0.80 -3.43
C ARG A 467 -25.38 1.48 -2.70
N PHE A 468 -24.35 1.90 -3.42
CA PHE A 468 -23.10 2.45 -2.85
C PHE A 468 -22.72 3.83 -3.44
N PRO A 469 -23.62 4.83 -3.40
CA PRO A 469 -23.39 6.11 -4.07
C PRO A 469 -22.12 6.84 -3.61
N GLU A 470 -21.82 6.82 -2.30
CA GLU A 470 -20.64 7.49 -1.76
C GLU A 470 -19.34 6.73 -2.09
N ASP A 471 -19.34 5.40 -2.01
CA ASP A 471 -18.19 4.57 -2.36
C ASP A 471 -17.80 4.78 -3.83
N GLU A 472 -18.76 4.67 -4.75
CA GLU A 472 -18.54 4.86 -6.18
C GLU A 472 -18.03 6.27 -6.48
N LYS A 473 -18.65 7.29 -5.88
CA LYS A 473 -18.19 8.68 -6.04
C LYS A 473 -16.76 8.87 -5.55
N LYS A 474 -16.38 8.28 -4.41
CA LYS A 474 -15.03 8.43 -3.83
C LYS A 474 -13.99 7.63 -4.60
N MET A 475 -14.36 6.48 -5.15
CA MET A 475 -13.50 5.73 -6.07
C MET A 475 -13.28 6.52 -7.37
N ASP A 476 -14.33 7.11 -7.95
CA ASP A 476 -14.25 7.97 -9.13
C ASP A 476 -13.28 9.14 -8.89
N LEU A 477 -13.44 9.88 -7.78
CA LEU A 477 -12.53 10.96 -7.39
C LEU A 477 -11.07 10.49 -7.20
N GLY A 478 -10.89 9.32 -6.60
CA GLY A 478 -9.58 8.72 -6.39
C GLY A 478 -8.89 8.32 -7.70
N PHE A 479 -9.64 7.85 -8.69
CA PHE A 479 -9.11 7.53 -10.01
C PHE A 479 -8.81 8.81 -10.82
N GLU A 480 -9.73 9.77 -10.84
CA GLU A 480 -9.58 11.10 -11.47
C GLU A 480 -8.32 11.83 -10.98
N ARG A 481 -7.97 11.65 -9.69
CA ARG A 481 -6.76 12.20 -9.09
C ARG A 481 -5.49 11.84 -9.87
N PHE A 482 -5.37 10.61 -10.36
CA PHE A 482 -4.20 10.19 -11.13
C PHE A 482 -4.14 10.88 -12.50
N ALA A 483 -5.28 11.03 -13.19
CA ALA A 483 -5.36 11.77 -14.44
C ALA A 483 -5.00 13.25 -14.26
N TRP A 484 -5.50 13.87 -13.19
CA TRP A 484 -5.13 15.24 -12.85
C TRP A 484 -3.64 15.37 -12.53
N LEU A 485 -3.07 14.42 -11.78
CA LEU A 485 -1.64 14.43 -11.42
C LEU A 485 -0.73 14.34 -12.65
N ARG A 486 -1.07 13.51 -13.63
CA ARG A 486 -0.35 13.42 -14.90
C ARG A 486 -0.24 14.78 -15.57
N GLN A 487 -1.35 15.52 -15.65
CA GLN A 487 -1.36 16.87 -16.23
C GLN A 487 -0.58 17.87 -15.35
N HIS A 488 -0.79 17.82 -14.04
CA HIS A 488 -0.18 18.75 -13.09
C HIS A 488 1.35 18.63 -13.01
N LEU A 489 1.87 17.41 -13.13
CA LEU A 489 3.29 17.09 -13.04
C LEU A 489 4.00 17.08 -14.41
N GLY A 490 3.22 17.05 -15.49
CA GLY A 490 3.75 17.05 -16.85
C GLY A 490 4.29 15.68 -17.26
N ASP A 491 3.64 14.60 -16.82
CA ASP A 491 4.03 13.21 -17.06
C ASP A 491 3.68 12.80 -18.51
N TYR A 492 4.36 13.44 -19.45
CA TYR A 492 4.25 13.29 -20.90
C TYR A 492 5.65 13.18 -21.52
N GLY A 493 5.71 12.65 -22.73
CA GLY A 493 6.92 12.41 -23.49
C GLY A 493 7.12 10.92 -23.74
N LEU A 494 7.99 10.59 -24.70
CA LEU A 494 8.24 9.22 -25.15
C LEU A 494 8.52 8.23 -24.00
N ILE A 495 9.24 8.70 -22.98
CA ILE A 495 9.69 7.92 -21.82
C ILE A 495 8.60 7.90 -20.74
N ASP A 496 8.13 9.06 -20.27
CA ASP A 496 7.35 9.16 -19.03
C ASP A 496 5.84 8.87 -19.21
N TYR A 497 5.29 9.07 -20.41
CA TYR A 497 3.84 8.91 -20.63
C TYR A 497 3.38 7.46 -20.37
N GLY A 498 2.32 7.33 -19.56
CA GLY A 498 1.69 6.06 -19.19
C GLY A 498 1.96 5.62 -17.74
N ASP A 499 3.02 6.12 -17.10
CA ASP A 499 3.24 5.90 -15.67
C ASP A 499 2.65 7.02 -14.79
N VAL A 500 2.82 6.89 -13.48
CA VAL A 500 2.48 7.90 -12.49
C VAL A 500 3.58 8.08 -11.47
N HIS A 501 3.52 9.20 -10.77
CA HIS A 501 4.37 9.44 -9.63
C HIS A 501 3.96 8.63 -8.39
N TYR A 502 4.95 8.02 -7.75
CA TYR A 502 4.77 7.20 -6.55
C TYR A 502 4.85 8.03 -5.27
N ASN A 503 5.78 8.97 -5.17
CA ASN A 503 5.93 9.83 -4.01
C ASN A 503 5.84 11.32 -4.35
N LEU A 504 4.96 12.03 -3.66
CA LEU A 504 4.61 13.43 -3.89
C LEU A 504 4.67 14.21 -2.59
N ALA A 505 5.04 15.49 -2.68
CA ALA A 505 4.91 16.44 -1.57
C ALA A 505 4.26 17.73 -2.06
N PHE A 506 3.49 18.37 -1.19
CA PHE A 506 2.97 19.70 -1.47
C PHE A 506 4.02 20.76 -1.14
N ASN A 507 4.45 21.51 -2.15
CA ASN A 507 5.32 22.66 -1.97
C ASN A 507 4.46 23.90 -1.68
N ALA A 508 4.42 24.31 -0.41
CA ALA A 508 3.61 25.44 0.05
C ALA A 508 4.07 26.78 -0.54
N GLU A 509 5.36 26.95 -0.83
CA GLU A 509 5.89 28.20 -1.42
C GLU A 509 5.47 28.34 -2.88
N GLN A 510 5.44 27.23 -3.62
CA GLN A 510 5.04 27.19 -5.02
C GLN A 510 3.53 26.98 -5.21
N GLY A 511 2.80 26.67 -4.14
CA GLY A 511 1.37 26.36 -4.20
C GLY A 511 1.02 25.15 -5.07
N ARG A 512 1.91 24.14 -5.14
CA ARG A 512 1.75 23.00 -6.06
C ARG A 512 2.29 21.70 -5.50
N TRP A 513 1.73 20.57 -5.97
CA TRP A 513 2.33 19.25 -5.77
C TRP A 513 3.59 19.10 -6.62
N VAL A 514 4.61 18.46 -6.05
CA VAL A 514 5.89 18.16 -6.70
C VAL A 514 6.30 16.73 -6.44
N ALA A 515 6.94 16.10 -7.43
CA ALA A 515 7.51 14.77 -7.28
C ALA A 515 8.71 14.76 -6.31
N GLN A 516 8.91 13.64 -5.64
CA GLN A 516 10.05 13.41 -4.76
C GLN A 516 11.08 12.50 -5.44
N PRO A 517 12.39 12.66 -5.15
CA PRO A 517 13.44 11.88 -5.81
C PRO A 517 13.42 10.39 -5.43
N TRP A 518 13.02 10.07 -4.20
CA TRP A 518 12.91 8.68 -3.77
C TRP A 518 11.63 8.05 -4.31
N ARG A 519 11.79 7.04 -5.18
CA ARG A 519 10.71 6.37 -5.90
C ARG A 519 9.83 7.40 -6.58
N ARG A 520 10.44 8.13 -7.52
CA ARG A 520 9.73 9.14 -8.30
C ARG A 520 8.60 8.49 -9.08
N PHE A 521 8.91 7.47 -9.87
CA PHE A 521 7.97 6.75 -10.71
C PHE A 521 7.45 5.47 -10.04
N ALA A 522 6.19 5.16 -10.31
CA ALA A 522 5.44 4.07 -9.73
C ALA A 522 5.76 2.73 -10.37
N SER A 523 5.92 2.71 -11.69
CA SER A 523 6.20 1.50 -12.43
C SER A 523 5.20 0.40 -12.02
N ARG A 524 5.66 -0.66 -11.35
CA ARG A 524 4.86 -1.81 -10.94
C ARG A 524 4.47 -1.87 -9.45
N PHE A 525 4.71 -0.82 -8.67
CA PHE A 525 4.53 -0.90 -7.21
C PHE A 525 3.07 -1.20 -6.80
N TYR A 526 2.89 -2.21 -5.94
CA TYR A 526 1.64 -2.51 -5.22
C TYR A 526 0.39 -2.78 -6.07
N GLY A 527 0.56 -3.36 -7.25
CA GLY A 527 -0.55 -3.76 -8.11
C GLY A 527 -1.22 -2.60 -8.85
N HIS A 528 -0.60 -1.42 -8.88
CA HIS A 528 -1.10 -0.29 -9.67
C HIS A 528 -1.36 -0.63 -11.13
N PRO A 529 -0.50 -1.39 -11.84
CA PRO A 529 -0.81 -1.76 -13.22
C PRO A 529 -2.04 -2.67 -13.39
N VAL A 530 -2.47 -3.36 -12.33
CA VAL A 530 -3.65 -4.26 -12.36
C VAL A 530 -4.93 -3.48 -12.02
N MET A 531 -4.84 -2.46 -11.17
CA MET A 531 -5.96 -1.65 -10.69
C MET A 531 -6.90 -1.11 -11.79
N PRO A 532 -6.40 -0.49 -12.88
CA PRO A 532 -7.27 0.06 -13.92
C PRO A 532 -8.05 -1.03 -14.65
N TRP A 533 -7.46 -2.22 -14.82
CA TRP A 533 -8.16 -3.36 -15.42
C TRP A 533 -9.27 -3.88 -14.52
N VAL A 534 -9.06 -3.96 -13.20
CA VAL A 534 -10.12 -4.32 -12.25
C VAL A 534 -11.24 -3.28 -12.27
N GLN A 535 -10.88 -2.00 -12.27
CA GLN A 535 -11.86 -0.90 -12.41
C GLN A 535 -12.63 -0.97 -13.74
N PHE A 536 -11.99 -1.39 -14.83
CA PHE A 536 -12.68 -1.62 -16.10
C PHE A 536 -13.65 -2.81 -16.02
N LEU A 537 -13.23 -3.95 -15.45
CA LEU A 537 -14.10 -5.12 -15.30
C LEU A 537 -15.35 -4.83 -14.46
N THR A 538 -15.25 -3.96 -13.46
CA THR A 538 -16.38 -3.61 -12.59
C THR A 538 -17.29 -2.54 -13.18
N SER A 539 -16.80 -1.67 -14.08
CA SER A 539 -17.55 -0.49 -14.53
C SER A 539 -17.82 -0.41 -16.03
N GLY A 540 -17.04 -1.11 -16.86
CA GLY A 540 -17.10 -1.03 -18.33
C GLY A 540 -16.70 0.33 -18.91
N ARG A 541 -16.15 1.25 -18.10
CA ARG A 541 -15.86 2.62 -18.53
C ARG A 541 -14.59 2.73 -19.39
N ARG A 542 -14.65 3.58 -20.43
CA ARG A 542 -13.57 3.78 -21.41
C ARG A 542 -12.27 4.22 -20.74
N GLU A 543 -12.34 5.19 -19.84
CA GLU A 543 -11.17 5.80 -19.21
C GLU A 543 -10.35 4.79 -18.40
N HIS A 544 -11.01 3.79 -17.79
CA HIS A 544 -10.32 2.72 -17.08
C HIS A 544 -9.58 1.77 -18.03
N LEU A 545 -10.22 1.39 -19.14
CA LEU A 545 -9.60 0.55 -20.16
C LEU A 545 -8.41 1.27 -20.80
N GLN A 546 -8.61 2.53 -21.20
CA GLN A 546 -7.57 3.33 -21.84
C GLN A 546 -6.37 3.51 -20.90
N TRP A 547 -6.62 3.81 -19.61
CA TRP A 547 -5.55 3.88 -18.62
C TRP A 547 -4.83 2.53 -18.46
N GLY A 548 -5.57 1.42 -18.40
CA GLY A 548 -5.00 0.08 -18.32
C GLY A 548 -4.08 -0.22 -19.51
N ILE A 549 -4.51 0.12 -20.73
CA ILE A 549 -3.71 -0.03 -21.95
C ILE A 549 -2.46 0.85 -21.87
N ASP A 550 -2.61 2.14 -21.61
CA ASP A 550 -1.49 3.10 -21.60
C ASP A 550 -0.45 2.74 -20.54
N ASN A 551 -0.89 2.42 -19.31
CA ASN A 551 0.00 2.03 -18.22
C ASN A 551 0.68 0.68 -18.47
N THR A 552 -0.06 -0.33 -18.94
CA THR A 552 0.52 -1.65 -19.23
C THR A 552 1.57 -1.54 -20.34
N ARG A 553 1.30 -0.72 -21.37
CA ARG A 553 2.25 -0.49 -22.46
C ARG A 553 3.50 0.26 -22.02
N HIS A 554 3.37 1.26 -21.15
CA HIS A 554 4.53 1.90 -20.54
C HIS A 554 5.35 0.87 -19.75
N VAL A 555 4.70 0.18 -18.82
CA VAL A 555 5.37 -0.76 -17.91
C VAL A 555 6.05 -1.90 -18.67
N MET A 556 5.42 -2.43 -19.72
CA MET A 556 5.99 -3.54 -20.47
C MET A 556 7.18 -3.11 -21.33
N ASP A 557 7.30 -1.84 -21.72
CA ASP A 557 8.31 -1.35 -22.67
C ASP A 557 9.45 -0.59 -21.96
N ILE A 558 9.09 0.38 -21.11
CA ILE A 558 10.00 1.36 -20.51
C ILE A 558 10.61 0.84 -19.21
N ASP A 559 9.82 0.13 -18.40
CA ASP A 559 10.25 -0.35 -17.08
C ASP A 559 10.86 -1.77 -17.10
N MET A 560 11.02 -2.37 -18.29
CA MET A 560 11.53 -3.73 -18.45
C MET A 560 12.67 -3.79 -19.46
N ALA A 561 13.66 -4.65 -19.16
CA ALA A 561 14.72 -4.97 -20.10
C ALA A 561 14.28 -6.13 -21.00
N HIS A 562 14.51 -5.99 -22.30
CA HIS A 562 14.14 -6.97 -23.34
C HIS A 562 15.36 -7.63 -23.99
N LEU A 563 16.57 -7.23 -23.61
CA LEU A 563 17.83 -7.80 -24.08
C LEU A 563 18.74 -8.16 -22.90
N ASP A 564 19.58 -9.17 -23.13
CA ASP A 564 20.62 -9.57 -22.19
C ASP A 564 21.92 -8.80 -22.42
N ASN A 565 22.47 -8.21 -21.36
CA ASN A 565 23.83 -7.69 -21.36
C ASN A 565 24.48 -7.88 -19.98
N PRO A 566 25.31 -8.94 -19.81
CA PRO A 566 25.96 -9.23 -18.54
C PRO A 566 26.91 -8.13 -18.05
N ALA A 567 27.55 -7.39 -18.96
CA ALA A 567 28.49 -6.33 -18.59
C ALA A 567 27.77 -5.13 -17.95
N LEU A 568 26.61 -4.77 -18.51
CA LEU A 568 25.73 -3.72 -17.99
C LEU A 568 24.74 -4.24 -16.92
N LYS A 569 24.85 -5.52 -16.54
CA LYS A 569 23.96 -6.20 -15.58
C LYS A 569 22.48 -6.12 -15.97
N LYS A 570 22.17 -6.09 -17.26
CA LYS A 570 20.80 -6.11 -17.79
C LYS A 570 20.42 -7.52 -18.23
N ARG A 571 19.16 -7.89 -18.04
CA ARG A 571 18.64 -9.20 -18.41
C ARG A 571 17.24 -9.10 -18.97
N ARG A 572 17.00 -9.78 -20.09
CA ARG A 572 15.69 -9.89 -20.74
C ARG A 572 14.63 -10.41 -19.76
N GLY A 573 13.46 -9.79 -19.78
CA GLY A 573 12.33 -10.04 -18.89
C GLY A 573 12.49 -9.46 -17.48
N GLY A 574 13.67 -8.90 -17.15
CA GLY A 574 13.94 -8.29 -15.86
C GLY A 574 13.39 -6.87 -15.81
N ARG A 575 12.69 -6.53 -14.73
CA ARG A 575 12.26 -5.16 -14.46
C ARG A 575 13.46 -4.28 -14.08
N TYR A 576 13.52 -3.06 -14.59
CA TYR A 576 14.43 -2.03 -14.08
C TYR A 576 14.01 -1.56 -12.68
N GLY A 577 14.95 -1.48 -11.75
CA GLY A 577 14.76 -0.75 -10.49
C GLY A 577 13.76 -1.36 -9.50
N GLY A 578 14.26 -1.87 -8.36
CA GLY A 578 13.48 -2.13 -7.14
C GLY A 578 13.46 -0.99 -6.12
N ASP A 579 14.33 -0.02 -6.36
CA ASP A 579 15.09 0.58 -5.28
C ASP A 579 15.19 2.10 -5.36
N GLY A 580 14.43 2.76 -6.23
CA GLY A 580 14.45 4.22 -6.23
C GLY A 580 13.80 4.94 -7.40
N GLY A 581 13.60 4.28 -8.54
CA GLY A 581 12.76 4.73 -9.65
C GLY A 581 12.80 6.23 -9.98
N ILE A 582 13.96 6.89 -9.86
CA ILE A 582 14.06 8.33 -10.10
C ILE A 582 13.89 8.66 -11.59
N ILE A 583 14.37 7.74 -12.43
CA ILE A 583 14.04 7.57 -13.84
C ILE A 583 13.74 6.07 -14.03
N HIS A 584 13.00 5.72 -15.08
CA HIS A 584 12.40 4.39 -15.25
C HIS A 584 13.41 3.24 -15.31
N TYR A 585 14.49 3.42 -16.06
CA TYR A 585 15.51 2.39 -16.27
C TYR A 585 16.68 2.48 -15.27
N ALA A 586 16.55 3.31 -14.23
CA ALA A 586 17.61 3.48 -13.25
C ALA A 586 17.76 2.30 -12.28
N GLY A 587 19.02 1.97 -12.02
CA GLY A 587 19.40 0.95 -11.05
C GLY A 587 19.69 -0.41 -11.66
N GLY A 588 19.84 -1.42 -10.79
CA GLY A 588 19.98 -2.82 -11.20
C GLY A 588 18.65 -3.44 -11.63
N MET A 589 18.72 -4.70 -12.07
CA MET A 589 17.52 -5.51 -12.27
C MET A 589 16.87 -5.81 -10.93
N TYR A 590 15.58 -5.52 -10.80
CA TYR A 590 14.80 -5.93 -9.65
C TYR A 590 14.61 -7.44 -9.68
N ASP A 591 14.87 -8.09 -8.56
CA ASP A 591 14.48 -9.47 -8.31
C ASP A 591 12.93 -9.58 -8.28
N ILE A 592 12.38 -10.67 -7.76
CA ILE A 592 10.93 -10.87 -7.66
C ILE A 592 10.39 -10.45 -6.28
N GLY A 593 9.37 -9.60 -6.24
CA GLY A 593 8.85 -9.00 -5.00
C GLY A 593 7.33 -8.93 -4.91
N CYS A 594 6.81 -8.20 -3.92
CA CYS A 594 5.38 -7.86 -3.82
C CYS A 594 4.85 -7.12 -5.04
N ASP A 595 5.74 -6.45 -5.77
CA ASP A 595 5.47 -5.69 -6.98
C ASP A 595 5.48 -6.57 -8.25
N ALA A 596 5.79 -7.87 -8.11
CA ALA A 596 5.69 -8.82 -9.21
C ALA A 596 4.22 -9.16 -9.46
N HIS A 597 3.67 -8.57 -10.51
CA HIS A 597 2.34 -8.86 -11.03
C HIS A 597 2.49 -9.11 -12.53
N VAL A 598 1.84 -10.16 -13.03
CA VAL A 598 1.74 -10.43 -14.48
C VAL A 598 0.31 -10.30 -14.99
N ASP A 599 -0.66 -10.09 -14.08
CA ASP A 599 -2.08 -10.07 -14.41
C ASP A 599 -2.43 -8.88 -15.32
N GLN A 600 -1.70 -7.76 -15.28
CA GLN A 600 -1.88 -6.66 -16.21
C GLN A 600 -1.51 -7.04 -17.65
N LEU A 601 -0.46 -7.85 -17.84
CA LEU A 601 -0.06 -8.34 -19.17
C LEU A 601 -1.11 -9.33 -19.70
N LEU A 602 -1.58 -10.21 -18.82
CA LEU A 602 -2.64 -11.18 -19.11
C LEU A 602 -3.95 -10.48 -19.47
N LEU A 603 -4.41 -9.51 -18.67
CA LEU A 603 -5.64 -8.77 -18.92
C LEU A 603 -5.54 -7.92 -20.19
N CYS A 604 -4.39 -7.31 -20.46
CA CYS A 604 -4.14 -6.61 -21.73
C CYS A 604 -4.31 -7.56 -22.93
N TYR A 605 -3.67 -8.73 -22.89
CA TYR A 605 -3.84 -9.73 -23.95
C TYR A 605 -5.27 -10.27 -24.04
N TYR A 606 -5.87 -10.67 -22.91
CA TYR A 606 -7.19 -11.31 -22.90
C TYR A 606 -8.32 -10.38 -23.28
N LEU A 607 -8.25 -9.07 -22.95
CA LEU A 607 -9.30 -8.10 -23.26
C LEU A 607 -9.14 -7.45 -24.63
N THR A 608 -7.92 -7.33 -25.15
CA THR A 608 -7.64 -6.53 -26.37
C THR A 608 -7.00 -7.31 -27.51
N GLY A 609 -6.50 -8.52 -27.25
CA GLY A 609 -5.74 -9.31 -28.22
C GLY A 609 -4.33 -8.78 -28.49
N TYR A 610 -3.84 -7.81 -27.71
CA TYR A 610 -2.55 -7.17 -27.93
C TYR A 610 -1.37 -8.15 -27.74
N ARG A 611 -0.81 -8.60 -28.86
CA ARG A 611 0.15 -9.73 -28.92
C ARG A 611 1.46 -9.45 -28.19
N ARG A 612 1.91 -8.19 -28.18
CA ARG A 612 3.15 -7.80 -27.48
C ARG A 612 3.08 -8.07 -25.98
N ALA A 613 1.90 -7.94 -25.35
CA ALA A 613 1.76 -8.27 -23.93
C ALA A 613 2.03 -9.76 -23.65
N TRP A 614 1.67 -10.66 -24.57
CA TRP A 614 1.97 -12.09 -24.47
C TRP A 614 3.46 -12.40 -24.70
N ASP A 615 4.12 -11.69 -25.62
CA ASP A 615 5.58 -11.80 -25.79
C ASP A 615 6.31 -11.43 -24.49
N VAL A 616 5.98 -10.27 -23.92
CA VAL A 616 6.63 -9.76 -22.69
C VAL A 616 6.32 -10.64 -21.48
N LEU A 617 5.12 -11.23 -21.40
CA LEU A 617 4.82 -12.24 -20.39
C LEU A 617 5.79 -13.43 -20.47
N GLY A 618 6.08 -13.91 -21.68
CA GLY A 618 7.05 -14.98 -21.91
C GLY A 618 8.46 -14.58 -21.49
N GLU A 619 8.89 -13.37 -21.83
CA GLU A 619 10.19 -12.82 -21.43
C GLU A 619 10.32 -12.75 -19.90
N GLU A 620 9.30 -12.24 -19.22
CA GLU A 620 9.26 -12.13 -17.77
C GLU A 620 9.26 -13.53 -17.09
N ALA A 621 8.54 -14.49 -17.67
CA ALA A 621 8.54 -15.86 -17.20
C ALA A 621 9.93 -16.51 -17.30
N GLU A 622 10.65 -16.28 -18.41
CA GLU A 622 12.04 -16.73 -18.58
C GLU A 622 12.98 -16.08 -17.54
N TYR A 623 12.79 -14.79 -17.25
CA TYR A 623 13.54 -14.09 -16.22
C TYR A 623 13.35 -14.71 -14.83
N TYR A 624 12.10 -14.95 -14.42
CA TYR A 624 11.82 -15.55 -13.12
C TYR A 624 12.31 -16.99 -13.02
N MET A 625 12.25 -17.75 -14.11
CA MET A 625 12.84 -19.09 -14.13
C MET A 625 14.36 -19.06 -14.03
N TRP A 626 15.01 -18.02 -14.55
CA TRP A 626 16.42 -17.83 -14.29
C TRP A 626 16.72 -17.41 -12.85
N LEU A 627 15.91 -16.53 -12.24
CA LEU A 627 16.09 -16.20 -10.82
C LEU A 627 16.04 -17.45 -9.94
N ASP A 628 15.18 -18.41 -10.29
CA ASP A 628 15.11 -19.71 -9.65
C ASP A 628 16.43 -20.51 -9.74
N THR A 629 17.24 -20.34 -10.78
CA THR A 629 18.53 -21.03 -10.90
C THR A 629 19.61 -20.50 -9.95
N ARG A 630 19.38 -19.38 -9.25
CA ARG A 630 20.35 -18.72 -8.37
C ARG A 630 20.27 -19.28 -6.93
N PRO A 631 21.28 -20.05 -6.47
CA PRO A 631 21.27 -20.60 -5.11
C PRO A 631 21.28 -19.48 -4.05
N GLY A 632 20.39 -19.57 -3.06
CA GLY A 632 20.26 -18.57 -2.00
C GLY A 632 19.59 -17.25 -2.42
N GLY A 633 19.06 -17.17 -3.63
CA GLY A 633 18.27 -16.03 -4.11
C GLY A 633 16.87 -15.94 -3.51
N THR A 634 16.14 -14.88 -3.86
CA THR A 634 14.78 -14.57 -3.37
C THR A 634 13.76 -15.68 -3.64
N MET A 635 13.99 -16.55 -4.62
CA MET A 635 13.16 -17.72 -4.95
C MET A 635 13.34 -18.94 -4.03
N HIS A 636 14.38 -18.93 -3.18
CA HIS A 636 14.77 -20.06 -2.31
C HIS A 636 14.80 -19.70 -0.82
N ALA A 637 14.46 -18.47 -0.46
CA ALA A 637 14.52 -17.98 0.91
C ALA A 637 13.24 -17.24 1.29
N TRP A 638 12.90 -17.29 2.58
CA TRP A 638 11.80 -16.48 3.12
C TRP A 638 12.13 -15.00 3.03
N GLY A 639 11.26 -14.25 2.37
CA GLY A 639 11.32 -12.80 2.30
C GLY A 639 9.94 -12.23 2.59
N HIS A 640 9.79 -11.55 3.72
CA HIS A 640 8.53 -10.93 4.14
C HIS A 640 7.93 -9.90 3.15
N ARG A 641 8.66 -9.52 2.09
CA ARG A 641 8.17 -8.67 0.99
C ARG A 641 8.18 -9.36 -0.37
N MET A 642 8.74 -10.55 -0.47
CA MET A 642 9.08 -11.18 -1.74
C MET A 642 8.27 -12.45 -1.99
N THR A 643 8.15 -13.31 -0.97
CA THR A 643 7.62 -14.66 -1.13
C THR A 643 6.17 -14.68 -1.62
N GLY A 644 5.30 -13.79 -1.12
CA GLY A 644 3.89 -13.76 -1.53
C GLY A 644 3.68 -13.30 -2.97
N GLY A 645 4.40 -12.26 -3.41
CA GLY A 645 4.35 -11.81 -4.80
C GLY A 645 4.93 -12.84 -5.76
N ALA A 646 6.03 -13.52 -5.37
CA ALA A 646 6.59 -14.62 -6.14
C ALA A 646 5.60 -15.79 -6.29
N LEU A 647 4.95 -16.18 -5.19
CA LEU A 647 3.96 -17.26 -5.16
C LEU A 647 2.78 -16.94 -6.08
N ARG A 648 2.23 -15.72 -6.00
CA ARG A 648 1.16 -15.23 -6.89
C ARG A 648 1.59 -15.32 -8.36
N THR A 649 2.75 -14.77 -8.70
CA THR A 649 3.24 -14.72 -10.09
C THR A 649 3.44 -16.11 -10.70
N MET A 650 4.03 -17.05 -9.95
CA MET A 650 4.20 -18.43 -10.44
C MET A 650 2.86 -19.11 -10.69
N ILE A 651 1.85 -18.85 -9.86
CA ILE A 651 0.50 -19.38 -10.06
C ILE A 651 -0.20 -18.71 -11.25
N SER A 652 -0.08 -17.40 -11.45
CA SER A 652 -0.62 -16.73 -12.64
C SER A 652 0.01 -17.28 -13.93
N LEU A 653 1.33 -17.51 -13.95
CA LEU A 653 2.02 -18.13 -15.09
C LEU A 653 1.57 -19.59 -15.32
N TYR A 654 1.43 -20.37 -14.26
CA TYR A 654 0.90 -21.74 -14.35
C TYR A 654 -0.51 -21.75 -14.93
N ASN A 655 -1.42 -20.91 -14.44
CA ASN A 655 -2.80 -20.89 -14.95
C ASN A 655 -2.90 -20.36 -16.39
N ALA A 656 -1.98 -19.50 -16.82
CA ALA A 656 -1.95 -18.96 -18.17
C ALA A 656 -1.43 -19.97 -19.21
N THR A 657 -0.49 -20.85 -18.82
CA THR A 657 0.22 -21.73 -19.77
C THR A 657 0.02 -23.23 -19.52
N TRP A 658 -0.44 -23.60 -18.33
CA TRP A 658 -0.48 -24.96 -17.77
C TRP A 658 0.90 -25.65 -17.71
N GLU A 659 2.00 -24.91 -17.80
CA GLU A 659 3.33 -25.49 -17.72
C GLU A 659 3.72 -25.84 -16.28
N GLN A 660 3.95 -27.13 -16.03
CA GLN A 660 4.23 -27.67 -14.69
C GLN A 660 5.42 -27.04 -13.99
N LYS A 661 6.42 -26.52 -14.73
CA LYS A 661 7.61 -25.90 -14.17
C LYS A 661 7.29 -24.73 -13.23
N TYR A 662 6.25 -23.95 -13.53
CA TYR A 662 5.84 -22.82 -12.68
C TYR A 662 5.18 -23.30 -11.39
N LEU A 663 4.33 -24.32 -11.47
CA LEU A 663 3.71 -24.94 -10.30
C LEU A 663 4.75 -25.55 -9.36
N THR A 664 5.78 -26.22 -9.89
CA THR A 664 6.88 -26.76 -9.07
C THR A 664 7.60 -25.69 -8.25
N VAL A 665 7.84 -24.50 -8.81
CA VAL A 665 8.43 -23.38 -8.06
C VAL A 665 7.44 -22.85 -7.01
N ALA A 666 6.16 -22.74 -7.36
CA ALA A 666 5.12 -22.32 -6.42
C ALA A 666 4.99 -23.27 -5.21
N GLU A 667 5.05 -24.59 -5.42
CA GLU A 667 5.04 -25.59 -4.35
C GLU A 667 6.21 -25.43 -3.38
N ARG A 668 7.41 -25.12 -3.90
CA ARG A 668 8.57 -24.82 -3.04
C ARG A 668 8.39 -23.51 -2.26
N LEU A 669 7.87 -22.46 -2.89
CA LEU A 669 7.58 -21.20 -2.22
C LEU A 669 6.53 -21.37 -1.11
N ALA A 670 5.51 -22.20 -1.35
CA ALA A 670 4.52 -22.59 -0.34
C ALA A 670 5.18 -23.34 0.84
N GLN A 671 6.12 -24.25 0.55
CA GLN A 671 6.89 -24.93 1.59
C GLN A 671 7.70 -23.94 2.45
N ILE A 672 8.31 -22.91 1.84
CA ILE A 672 8.99 -21.84 2.57
C ILE A 672 8.01 -21.08 3.48
N CYS A 673 6.79 -20.77 3.01
CA CYS A 673 5.75 -20.15 3.84
C CYS A 673 5.40 -21.03 5.06
N TYR A 674 5.27 -22.34 4.89
CA TYR A 674 4.96 -23.25 6.00
C TYR A 674 6.05 -23.30 7.06
N GLU A 675 7.31 -23.21 6.65
CA GLU A 675 8.48 -23.31 7.54
C GLU A 675 8.78 -22.02 8.31
N ASN A 676 8.21 -20.87 7.91
CA ASN A 676 8.55 -19.55 8.44
C ASN A 676 7.40 -18.88 9.23
N GLN A 677 6.45 -19.68 9.72
CA GLN A 677 5.42 -19.21 10.65
C GLN A 677 6.04 -18.77 11.98
N ASP A 678 5.48 -17.70 12.57
CA ASP A 678 5.83 -17.27 13.93
C ASP A 678 5.19 -18.16 15.00
N ASP A 679 5.41 -17.83 16.28
CA ASP A 679 4.86 -18.58 17.43
C ASP A 679 3.32 -18.64 17.46
N GLN A 680 2.63 -17.76 16.70
CA GLN A 680 1.17 -17.76 16.55
C GLN A 680 0.70 -18.59 15.33
N GLY A 681 1.63 -19.22 14.60
CA GLY A 681 1.31 -19.98 13.41
C GLY A 681 0.89 -19.10 12.23
N VAL A 682 1.34 -17.85 12.19
CA VAL A 682 1.07 -16.92 11.09
C VAL A 682 2.36 -16.42 10.45
N ILE A 683 2.20 -15.86 9.26
CA ILE A 683 3.25 -15.12 8.55
C ILE A 683 2.77 -13.69 8.31
N ARG A 684 3.58 -12.86 7.64
CA ARG A 684 3.08 -11.58 7.13
C ARG A 684 1.85 -11.86 6.25
N HIS A 685 0.77 -11.10 6.41
CA HIS A 685 -0.52 -11.51 5.89
C HIS A 685 -1.34 -10.40 5.22
N ASP A 686 -0.81 -9.20 5.02
CA ASP A 686 -1.56 -8.15 4.33
C ASP A 686 -1.70 -8.40 2.82
N ASP A 687 -2.60 -7.65 2.17
CA ASP A 687 -2.92 -7.84 0.74
C ASP A 687 -1.79 -7.43 -0.21
N VAL A 688 -0.95 -6.50 0.23
CA VAL A 688 0.15 -6.00 -0.59
C VAL A 688 1.23 -7.07 -0.74
N TYR A 689 1.56 -7.74 0.36
CA TYR A 689 2.76 -8.55 0.43
C TYR A 689 2.52 -10.06 0.40
N MET A 690 1.35 -10.55 0.83
CA MET A 690 1.17 -12.00 1.03
C MET A 690 -0.20 -12.56 0.67
N ALA A 691 -1.30 -11.94 1.11
CA ALA A 691 -2.62 -12.59 1.08
C ALA A 691 -3.04 -13.11 -0.32
N PRO A 692 -2.83 -12.36 -1.43
CA PRO A 692 -3.14 -12.85 -2.76
C PRO A 692 -2.37 -14.12 -3.12
N GLY A 693 -1.06 -14.18 -2.83
CA GLY A 693 -0.23 -15.34 -3.16
C GLY A 693 -0.65 -16.61 -2.43
N LEU A 694 -0.96 -16.51 -1.12
CA LEU A 694 -1.44 -17.67 -0.34
C LEU A 694 -2.77 -18.16 -0.88
N PHE A 695 -3.70 -17.23 -1.14
CA PHE A 695 -5.01 -17.57 -1.65
C PHE A 695 -4.93 -18.22 -3.04
N THR A 696 -4.22 -17.60 -3.99
CA THR A 696 -4.14 -18.13 -5.36
C THR A 696 -3.45 -19.48 -5.41
N TYR A 697 -2.44 -19.71 -4.56
CA TYR A 697 -1.82 -21.03 -4.43
C TYR A 697 -2.82 -22.08 -3.94
N TYR A 698 -3.55 -21.78 -2.86
CA TYR A 698 -4.60 -22.69 -2.39
C TYR A 698 -5.65 -22.94 -3.48
N GLN A 699 -6.12 -21.88 -4.13
CA GLN A 699 -7.10 -21.95 -5.21
C GLN A 699 -6.65 -22.83 -6.37
N ALA A 700 -5.37 -22.79 -6.74
CA ALA A 700 -4.84 -23.59 -7.83
C ALA A 700 -4.58 -25.05 -7.45
N THR A 701 -4.25 -25.34 -6.18
CA THR A 701 -3.71 -26.65 -5.77
C THR A 701 -4.62 -27.48 -4.88
N GLY A 702 -5.54 -26.88 -4.14
CA GLY A 702 -6.28 -27.59 -3.11
C GLY A 702 -5.50 -27.90 -1.84
N ASP A 703 -4.28 -27.37 -1.63
CA ASP A 703 -3.49 -27.67 -0.43
C ASP A 703 -4.15 -27.08 0.83
N GLU A 704 -4.84 -27.94 1.59
CA GLU A 704 -5.53 -27.54 2.82
C GLU A 704 -4.59 -26.97 3.90
N ARG A 705 -3.27 -27.25 3.86
CA ARG A 705 -2.30 -26.59 4.74
C ARG A 705 -2.20 -25.10 4.43
N MET A 706 -2.24 -24.71 3.15
CA MET A 706 -2.24 -23.30 2.75
C MET A 706 -3.51 -22.61 3.19
N LYS A 707 -4.67 -23.26 3.03
CA LYS A 707 -5.94 -22.72 3.51
C LYS A 707 -5.91 -22.46 5.02
N GLU A 708 -5.42 -23.42 5.81
CA GLU A 708 -5.31 -23.27 7.26
C GLU A 708 -4.39 -22.09 7.62
N LEU A 709 -3.22 -21.98 6.97
CA LEU A 709 -2.30 -20.86 7.15
C LEU A 709 -2.96 -19.53 6.78
N PHE A 710 -3.62 -19.46 5.63
CA PHE A 710 -4.33 -18.28 5.15
C PHE A 710 -5.42 -17.84 6.13
N LEU A 711 -6.26 -18.77 6.60
CA LEU A 711 -7.33 -18.45 7.54
C LEU A 711 -6.80 -18.00 8.91
N ARG A 712 -5.70 -18.57 9.41
CA ARG A 712 -5.03 -18.07 10.64
C ARG A 712 -4.49 -16.65 10.46
N CYS A 713 -3.86 -16.40 9.32
CA CYS A 713 -3.35 -15.10 8.92
C CYS A 713 -4.47 -14.04 8.86
N MET A 714 -5.56 -14.36 8.16
CA MET A 714 -6.73 -13.48 8.04
C MET A 714 -7.46 -13.28 9.37
N ALA A 715 -7.54 -14.31 10.22
CA ALA A 715 -8.15 -14.19 11.53
C ALA A 715 -7.33 -13.27 12.45
N THR A 716 -6.01 -13.25 12.26
CA THR A 716 -5.11 -12.34 12.95
C THR A 716 -5.31 -10.91 12.47
N GLN A 717 -5.37 -10.69 11.15
CA GLN A 717 -5.65 -9.36 10.59
C GLN A 717 -7.04 -8.84 10.99
N ALA A 718 -8.06 -9.69 10.94
CA ALA A 718 -9.42 -9.36 11.38
C ALA A 718 -9.53 -9.01 12.87
N LYS A 719 -8.54 -9.41 13.69
CA LYS A 719 -8.46 -9.04 15.11
C LYS A 719 -7.59 -7.81 15.36
N GLN A 720 -6.47 -7.69 14.66
CA GLN A 720 -5.43 -6.70 14.97
C GLN A 720 -5.48 -5.46 14.05
N GLY A 721 -6.14 -5.55 12.91
CA GLY A 721 -6.14 -4.52 11.87
C GLY A 721 -4.86 -4.52 11.04
N ARG A 722 -4.47 -3.34 10.57
CA ARG A 722 -3.28 -3.16 9.72
C ARG A 722 -2.04 -3.06 10.60
N ASN A 723 -0.89 -3.43 10.04
CA ASN A 723 0.37 -3.16 10.69
C ASN A 723 0.62 -1.64 10.68
N VAL A 724 0.46 -0.99 11.83
CA VAL A 724 0.60 0.48 11.96
C VAL A 724 1.99 1.02 11.60
N SER A 725 3.03 0.17 11.60
CA SER A 725 4.37 0.55 11.16
C SER A 725 4.53 0.58 9.63
N ASP A 726 3.59 -0.02 8.90
CA ASP A 726 3.56 -0.04 7.43
C ASP A 726 2.20 0.49 6.94
N PRO A 727 2.11 1.77 6.53
CA PRO A 727 0.84 2.40 6.16
C PRO A 727 0.15 1.73 4.95
N ARG A 728 0.86 0.89 4.20
CA ARG A 728 0.35 0.18 3.03
C ARG A 728 -0.37 -1.13 3.36
N SER A 729 -0.29 -1.62 4.60
CA SER A 729 -0.72 -2.98 5.00
C SER A 729 -2.25 -3.14 5.17
N PHE A 730 -3.03 -2.68 4.19
CA PHE A 730 -4.48 -2.86 4.14
C PHE A 730 -4.88 -4.31 3.83
N GLY A 731 -6.12 -4.67 4.18
CA GLY A 731 -6.70 -5.99 3.96
C GLY A 731 -8.17 -5.89 3.54
N PHE A 732 -8.45 -5.76 2.26
CA PHE A 732 -9.79 -5.91 1.70
C PHE A 732 -9.95 -7.27 1.03
N TYR A 733 -9.00 -7.65 0.16
CA TYR A 733 -9.05 -8.87 -0.62
C TYR A 733 -8.97 -10.12 0.26
N GLY A 734 -7.92 -10.24 1.07
CA GLY A 734 -7.71 -11.40 1.93
C GLY A 734 -8.85 -11.61 2.91
N LEU A 735 -9.32 -10.53 3.56
CA LEU A 735 -10.44 -10.57 4.51
C LEU A 735 -11.75 -10.99 3.80
N SER A 736 -11.99 -10.48 2.59
CA SER A 736 -13.17 -10.87 1.79
C SER A 736 -13.09 -12.33 1.36
N MET A 737 -11.92 -12.82 0.95
CA MET A 737 -11.73 -14.23 0.59
C MET A 737 -11.91 -15.15 1.80
N ALA A 738 -11.44 -14.77 2.99
CA ALA A 738 -11.69 -15.52 4.21
C ALA A 738 -13.18 -15.57 4.57
N TYR A 739 -13.90 -14.46 4.37
CA TYR A 739 -15.36 -14.44 4.50
C TYR A 739 -16.01 -15.42 3.50
N PHE A 740 -15.69 -15.36 2.20
CA PHE A 740 -16.26 -16.29 1.22
C PHE A 740 -15.92 -17.77 1.52
N MET A 741 -14.77 -18.04 2.14
CA MET A 741 -14.40 -19.38 2.60
C MET A 741 -15.23 -19.90 3.78
N THR A 742 -15.64 -19.01 4.69
CA THR A 742 -16.12 -19.40 6.03
C THR A 742 -17.57 -19.02 6.29
N GLY A 743 -18.11 -18.03 5.57
CA GLY A 743 -19.36 -17.34 5.89
C GLY A 743 -19.30 -16.44 7.13
N ASP A 744 -18.14 -16.29 7.78
CA ASP A 744 -18.02 -15.52 9.01
C ASP A 744 -17.81 -14.03 8.71
N ALA A 745 -18.87 -13.23 8.90
CA ALA A 745 -18.85 -11.79 8.70
C ALA A 745 -17.85 -11.05 9.63
N SER A 746 -17.33 -11.69 10.69
CA SER A 746 -16.35 -11.09 11.58
C SER A 746 -15.03 -10.74 10.89
N TYR A 747 -14.67 -11.45 9.81
CA TYR A 747 -13.50 -11.13 8.99
C TYR A 747 -13.60 -9.75 8.33
N LEU A 748 -14.81 -9.25 8.07
CA LEU A 748 -15.04 -8.04 7.29
C LEU A 748 -14.98 -6.74 8.13
N ARG A 749 -14.90 -6.82 9.46
CA ARG A 749 -15.04 -5.66 10.36
C ARG A 749 -13.96 -4.59 10.14
N TRP A 750 -12.71 -4.99 9.91
CA TRP A 750 -11.63 -4.04 9.62
C TRP A 750 -11.72 -3.46 8.21
N ALA A 751 -12.12 -4.26 7.23
CA ALA A 751 -12.38 -3.77 5.87
C ALA A 751 -13.52 -2.72 5.86
N GLU A 752 -14.60 -2.94 6.62
CA GLU A 752 -15.66 -1.92 6.79
C GLU A 752 -15.11 -0.62 7.37
N ARG A 753 -14.23 -0.70 8.37
CA ARG A 753 -13.61 0.50 8.94
C ARG A 753 -12.77 1.23 7.90
N TRP A 754 -11.92 0.53 7.16
CA TRP A 754 -11.08 1.17 6.15
C TRP A 754 -11.89 1.75 5.00
N ARG A 755 -13.02 1.12 4.63
CA ARG A 755 -13.98 1.71 3.68
C ARG A 755 -14.52 3.05 4.20
N ARG A 756 -14.97 3.11 5.46
CA ARG A 756 -15.42 4.37 6.08
C ARG A 756 -14.31 5.41 6.10
N ASP A 757 -13.10 5.02 6.50
CA ASP A 757 -11.93 5.90 6.50
C ASP A 757 -11.65 6.45 5.10
N PHE A 758 -11.73 5.61 4.06
CA PHE A 758 -11.55 6.01 2.68
C PHE A 758 -12.57 7.06 2.24
N ILE A 759 -13.87 6.82 2.50
CA ILE A 759 -14.95 7.77 2.18
C ILE A 759 -14.73 9.10 2.88
N HIS A 760 -14.31 9.08 4.15
CA HIS A 760 -14.06 10.29 4.92
C HIS A 760 -12.78 11.03 4.53
N ARG A 761 -11.72 10.32 4.11
CA ARG A 761 -10.40 10.90 3.82
C ARG A 761 -10.26 11.40 2.41
N VAL A 762 -10.84 10.71 1.43
CA VAL A 762 -10.79 11.15 0.02
C VAL A 762 -11.60 12.42 -0.14
N GLN A 763 -10.91 13.49 -0.51
CA GLN A 763 -11.49 14.82 -0.55
C GLN A 763 -12.40 15.02 -1.76
N ASP A 764 -13.64 15.40 -1.48
CA ASP A 764 -14.58 15.90 -2.47
C ASP A 764 -14.71 17.40 -2.28
N VAL A 765 -13.82 18.14 -2.92
CA VAL A 765 -13.74 19.61 -2.87
C VAL A 765 -13.64 20.15 -4.29
N GLU A 766 -13.97 21.43 -4.47
CA GLU A 766 -13.89 22.12 -5.76
C GLU A 766 -12.44 22.42 -6.18
N ASP A 767 -11.55 22.65 -5.20
CA ASP A 767 -10.14 22.94 -5.49
C ASP A 767 -9.43 21.71 -6.10
N PRO A 768 -9.01 21.78 -7.37
CA PRO A 768 -8.39 20.64 -8.05
C PRO A 768 -7.08 20.20 -7.42
N LEU A 769 -6.39 21.06 -6.65
CA LEU A 769 -5.17 20.68 -5.92
C LEU A 769 -5.43 19.59 -4.89
N TRP A 770 -6.62 19.58 -4.28
CA TRP A 770 -6.99 18.69 -3.18
C TRP A 770 -8.07 17.69 -3.55
N ARG A 771 -8.80 17.90 -4.65
CA ARG A 771 -9.83 16.97 -5.14
C ARG A 771 -9.25 15.56 -5.36
N GLY A 772 -9.88 14.56 -4.78
CA GLY A 772 -9.45 13.15 -4.81
C GLY A 772 -8.24 12.81 -3.90
N GLN A 773 -7.60 13.79 -3.27
CA GLN A 773 -6.46 13.58 -2.39
C GLN A 773 -6.91 12.99 -1.04
N PRO A 774 -6.34 11.86 -0.55
CA PRO A 774 -6.67 11.30 0.75
C PRO A 774 -5.96 12.02 1.90
N LYS A 775 -6.72 12.63 2.82
CA LYS A 775 -6.15 13.38 3.96
C LYS A 775 -5.29 12.51 4.89
N GLY A 776 -4.05 12.95 5.12
CA GLY A 776 -3.13 12.37 6.08
C GLY A 776 -2.62 10.98 5.72
N GLU A 777 -2.81 10.56 4.46
CA GLU A 777 -2.37 9.27 3.94
C GLU A 777 -1.51 9.51 2.69
N TRP A 778 -0.77 8.49 2.31
CA TRP A 778 0.06 8.54 1.11
C TRP A 778 -0.77 8.23 -0.15
N ASP A 779 -1.09 9.28 -0.92
CA ASP A 779 -1.90 9.27 -2.14
C ASP A 779 -1.79 7.97 -2.95
N TYR A 780 -0.61 7.70 -3.52
CA TYR A 780 -0.41 6.59 -4.48
C TYR A 780 -0.84 5.24 -3.89
N SER A 781 -0.23 4.82 -2.79
CA SER A 781 -0.47 3.49 -2.22
C SER A 781 -1.86 3.38 -1.62
N TYR A 782 -2.37 4.45 -1.01
CA TYR A 782 -3.69 4.47 -0.40
C TYR A 782 -4.77 4.31 -1.49
N LEU A 783 -4.75 5.15 -2.53
CA LEU A 783 -5.72 5.09 -3.61
C LEU A 783 -5.62 3.77 -4.39
N THR A 784 -4.41 3.35 -4.77
CA THR A 784 -4.21 2.11 -5.54
C THR A 784 -4.83 0.89 -4.86
N LEU A 785 -4.58 0.70 -3.56
CA LEU A 785 -5.04 -0.49 -2.84
C LEU A 785 -6.54 -0.49 -2.60
N HIS A 786 -7.13 0.68 -2.33
CA HIS A 786 -8.58 0.80 -2.17
C HIS A 786 -9.29 0.58 -3.52
N LEU A 787 -8.82 1.21 -4.59
CA LEU A 787 -9.40 1.03 -5.93
C LEU A 787 -9.22 -0.41 -6.44
N LEU A 788 -8.09 -1.06 -6.14
CA LEU A 788 -7.86 -2.44 -6.56
C LEU A 788 -8.74 -3.44 -5.79
N TYR A 789 -8.87 -3.28 -4.47
CA TYR A 789 -9.43 -4.35 -3.62
C TYR A 789 -10.82 -4.08 -3.01
N MET A 790 -11.31 -2.83 -3.01
CA MET A 790 -12.66 -2.52 -2.50
C MET A 790 -13.80 -3.25 -3.23
N PRO A 791 -13.75 -3.51 -4.56
CA PRO A 791 -14.79 -4.28 -5.23
C PRO A 791 -15.02 -5.68 -4.66
N TYR A 792 -13.99 -6.34 -4.09
CA TYR A 792 -14.14 -7.64 -3.43
C TYR A 792 -14.90 -7.51 -2.11
N TYR A 793 -14.64 -6.44 -1.37
CA TYR A 793 -15.35 -6.15 -0.13
C TYR A 793 -16.82 -5.81 -0.38
N LEU A 794 -17.09 -4.96 -1.39
CA LEU A 794 -18.47 -4.64 -1.80
C LEU A 794 -19.24 -5.90 -2.16
N SER A 795 -18.60 -6.84 -2.86
CA SER A 795 -19.17 -8.15 -3.19
C SER A 795 -19.49 -8.97 -1.95
N ALA A 796 -18.61 -8.98 -0.95
CA ALA A 796 -18.85 -9.69 0.30
C ALA A 796 -20.08 -9.13 1.03
N ILE A 797 -20.18 -7.81 1.21
CA ILE A 797 -21.28 -7.20 1.97
C ILE A 797 -22.64 -7.28 1.26
N THR A 798 -22.68 -7.48 -0.05
CA THR A 798 -23.96 -7.66 -0.74
C THR A 798 -24.60 -9.02 -0.49
N THR A 799 -23.81 -9.98 -0.02
CA THR A 799 -24.30 -11.32 0.38
C THR A 799 -24.81 -11.39 1.82
N LEU A 800 -24.68 -10.32 2.61
CA LEU A 800 -25.12 -10.26 4.00
C LEU A 800 -26.53 -9.70 4.15
N ASP A 801 -27.29 -10.29 5.07
CA ASP A 801 -28.62 -9.80 5.47
C ASP A 801 -28.55 -8.62 6.45
N GLU A 802 -27.46 -8.54 7.23
CA GLU A 802 -27.23 -7.49 8.23
C GLU A 802 -25.90 -6.75 7.94
N PRO A 803 -25.83 -5.42 8.19
CA PRO A 803 -24.60 -4.67 8.03
C PRO A 803 -23.48 -5.17 8.94
N VAL A 804 -22.24 -5.19 8.42
CA VAL A 804 -21.05 -5.45 9.24
C VAL A 804 -20.76 -4.22 10.10
N PRO A 805 -20.71 -4.33 11.45
CA PRO A 805 -20.24 -3.23 12.27
C PRO A 805 -18.72 -3.04 12.09
N PRO A 806 -18.21 -1.80 12.00
CA PRO A 806 -16.78 -1.55 11.85
C PRO A 806 -16.00 -2.04 13.08
N ALA A 807 -14.75 -2.45 12.86
CA ALA A 807 -13.82 -2.71 13.95
C ALA A 807 -13.56 -1.41 14.75
N SER A 808 -13.47 -1.50 16.09
CA SER A 808 -13.05 -0.37 16.92
C SER A 808 -11.55 -0.48 17.22
N ASN A 809 -10.82 0.65 17.11
CA ASN A 809 -9.54 0.78 17.82
C ASN A 809 -9.88 1.00 19.29
N ASP A 810 -10.08 -0.07 20.05
CA ASP A 810 -10.08 0.01 21.50
C ASP A 810 -8.62 0.25 21.98
N SER A 811 -8.05 1.42 21.64
CA SER A 811 -6.87 1.93 22.34
C SER A 811 -7.32 2.30 23.75
N ALA A 812 -7.12 1.30 24.59
CA ALA A 812 -7.38 1.22 26.02
C ALA A 812 -7.43 2.55 26.77
N ILE A 813 -8.48 2.67 27.56
CA ILE A 813 -8.46 3.48 28.76
C ILE A 813 -7.78 2.65 29.83
N THR A 814 -6.84 3.23 30.57
CA THR A 814 -6.24 2.61 31.76
C THR A 814 -7.24 2.71 32.90
N SER A 815 -8.34 1.98 32.79
CA SER A 815 -9.27 1.78 33.89
C SER A 815 -8.98 0.44 34.54
N GLY A 816 -8.86 0.41 35.86
CA GLY A 816 -8.85 -0.83 36.63
C GLY A 816 -10.16 -1.64 36.52
N SER A 817 -11.16 -1.14 35.80
CA SER A 817 -12.43 -1.83 35.54
C SER A 817 -13.07 -1.47 34.20
N VAL A 818 -13.81 -2.41 33.61
CA VAL A 818 -14.65 -2.25 32.43
C VAL A 818 -16.10 -2.57 32.81
N LEU A 819 -17.04 -1.74 32.36
CA LEU A 819 -18.47 -1.99 32.51
C LEU A 819 -18.97 -2.78 31.30
N LEU A 820 -19.65 -3.90 31.54
CA LEU A 820 -20.20 -4.77 30.51
C LEU A 820 -21.72 -4.73 30.63
N ASN A 821 -22.44 -4.27 29.60
CA ASN A 821 -23.89 -4.29 29.63
C ASN A 821 -24.42 -5.54 28.95
N ARG A 822 -24.98 -6.46 29.74
CA ARG A 822 -25.57 -7.69 29.24
C ARG A 822 -27.03 -7.44 28.87
N ILE A 823 -27.38 -7.66 27.61
CA ILE A 823 -28.72 -7.39 27.05
C ILE A 823 -29.68 -8.58 27.08
N ASP A 824 -29.16 -9.81 27.16
CA ASP A 824 -29.96 -11.03 27.26
C ASP A 824 -29.32 -12.06 28.20
N GLN A 825 -30.02 -13.17 28.47
CA GLN A 825 -29.51 -14.20 29.39
C GLN A 825 -28.57 -15.21 28.71
N LYS A 826 -28.18 -15.04 27.43
CA LYS A 826 -27.36 -16.01 26.70
C LYS A 826 -25.89 -15.91 27.11
N PRO A 827 -25.12 -17.01 27.04
CA PRO A 827 -23.69 -16.94 27.29
C PRO A 827 -23.00 -16.02 26.29
N CYS A 828 -21.99 -15.29 26.74
CA CYS A 828 -21.16 -14.45 25.88
C CYS A 828 -19.72 -14.45 26.39
N SER A 829 -18.77 -14.30 25.47
CA SER A 829 -17.35 -14.29 25.78
C SER A 829 -16.63 -13.00 25.38
N ALA A 830 -15.58 -12.69 26.12
CA ALA A 830 -14.71 -11.54 25.85
C ALA A 830 -13.26 -11.93 26.12
N VAL A 831 -12.31 -11.44 25.33
CA VAL A 831 -10.91 -11.52 25.73
C VAL A 831 -10.56 -10.26 26.51
N ALA A 832 -10.36 -10.40 27.82
CA ALA A 832 -9.79 -9.35 28.66
C ALA A 832 -8.26 -9.43 28.58
N GLU A 833 -7.64 -8.41 28.01
CA GLU A 833 -6.19 -8.23 28.06
C GLU A 833 -5.85 -7.37 29.27
N TRP A 834 -4.97 -7.87 30.13
CA TRP A 834 -4.44 -7.12 31.27
C TRP A 834 -2.97 -6.83 31.05
N PHE A 835 -2.53 -5.68 31.54
CA PHE A 835 -1.13 -5.27 31.55
C PHE A 835 -0.81 -4.82 32.98
N CYS A 836 -0.03 -5.62 33.69
CA CYS A 836 0.73 -5.15 34.84
C CYS A 836 1.89 -4.35 34.27
N TYR A 837 2.06 -3.09 34.69
CA TYR A 837 2.87 -2.18 33.90
C TYR A 837 4.28 -2.68 33.54
N ASP A 838 4.49 -2.76 32.22
CA ASP A 838 5.74 -2.63 31.43
C ASP A 838 5.25 -2.36 29.98
N PRO A 839 5.48 -1.18 29.34
CA PRO A 839 6.71 -0.37 29.31
C PRO A 839 6.59 1.09 29.79
N GLU A 840 5.44 1.49 30.34
CA GLU A 840 5.20 2.86 30.82
C GLU A 840 4.93 2.94 32.32
N PHE A 841 5.42 1.99 33.11
CA PHE A 841 6.10 2.44 34.34
C PHE A 841 7.38 3.12 33.84
N CYS A 842 7.26 4.41 33.54
CA CYS A 842 8.24 5.39 33.95
C CYS A 842 9.68 5.16 33.44
N ILE A 843 10.10 5.94 32.45
CA ILE A 843 11.49 6.01 31.94
C ILE A 843 12.49 5.90 33.11
N GLY A 844 13.11 4.72 33.32
CA GLY A 844 13.99 4.54 34.48
C GLY A 844 14.11 3.12 35.07
N VAL A 845 13.02 2.39 35.33
CA VAL A 845 13.12 1.03 35.92
C VAL A 845 13.48 0.02 34.84
N THR A 846 14.60 -0.69 34.98
CA THR A 846 14.87 -1.83 34.10
C THR A 846 13.90 -2.97 34.43
N LEU A 847 13.48 -3.72 33.42
CA LEU A 847 12.63 -4.90 33.59
C LEU A 847 13.19 -5.87 34.65
N ASP A 848 14.52 -5.93 34.80
CA ASP A 848 15.20 -6.68 35.84
C ASP A 848 14.91 -6.20 37.28
N SER A 849 14.92 -4.89 37.51
CA SER A 849 14.60 -4.32 38.83
C SER A 849 13.13 -4.51 39.19
N PHE A 850 12.21 -4.37 38.22
CA PHE A 850 10.80 -4.65 38.45
C PHE A 850 10.58 -6.14 38.82
N ARG A 851 11.24 -7.07 38.11
CA ARG A 851 11.21 -8.51 38.44
C ARG A 851 11.69 -8.78 39.86
N ARG A 852 12.81 -8.18 40.28
CA ARG A 852 13.37 -8.36 41.63
C ARG A 852 12.47 -7.78 42.72
N TYR A 853 11.79 -6.66 42.43
CA TYR A 853 10.82 -6.06 43.33
C TYR A 853 9.61 -7.00 43.58
N ILE A 854 8.94 -7.46 42.52
CA ILE A 854 7.79 -8.37 42.64
C ILE A 854 8.15 -9.70 43.30
N THR A 855 9.37 -10.21 43.07
CA THR A 855 9.84 -11.46 43.69
C THR A 855 10.00 -11.33 45.21
N ARG A 856 10.45 -10.15 45.69
CA ARG A 856 10.60 -9.87 47.13
C ARG A 856 9.28 -9.47 47.79
N HIS A 857 8.38 -8.86 47.03
CA HIS A 857 7.09 -8.38 47.47
C HIS A 857 5.96 -9.05 46.66
N PRO A 858 5.69 -10.35 46.89
CA PRO A 858 4.70 -11.08 46.10
C PRO A 858 3.30 -10.50 46.27
N THR A 859 2.67 -10.14 45.15
CA THR A 859 1.36 -9.49 45.07
C THR A 859 0.27 -10.47 44.66
N ALA A 860 -0.93 -10.38 45.23
CA ALA A 860 -2.03 -11.32 45.00
C ALA A 860 -3.11 -10.84 44.01
N ALA A 861 -2.76 -10.33 42.82
CA ALA A 861 -3.76 -9.76 41.91
C ALA A 861 -4.72 -10.80 41.28
N ARG A 862 -6.01 -10.45 41.11
CA ARG A 862 -7.04 -11.28 40.46
C ARG A 862 -7.90 -10.49 39.48
N ILE A 863 -8.25 -11.10 38.35
CA ILE A 863 -9.34 -10.60 37.49
C ILE A 863 -10.66 -11.10 38.05
N VAL A 864 -11.58 -10.17 38.31
CA VAL A 864 -12.89 -10.43 38.89
C VAL A 864 -13.98 -9.87 37.99
N VAL A 865 -15.05 -10.64 37.77
CA VAL A 865 -16.31 -10.13 37.21
C VAL A 865 -17.40 -10.22 38.26
N ARG A 866 -18.08 -9.09 38.48
CA ARG A 866 -19.24 -8.97 39.37
C ARG A 866 -20.51 -8.78 38.55
N ASP A 867 -21.57 -9.45 38.98
CA ASP A 867 -22.90 -9.30 38.38
C ASP A 867 -23.60 -8.01 38.85
N PRO A 868 -24.81 -7.71 38.35
CA PRO A 868 -25.55 -6.50 38.73
C PRO A 868 -25.86 -6.39 40.24
N ASP A 869 -25.92 -7.51 40.97
CA ASP A 869 -26.16 -7.54 42.41
C ASP A 869 -24.83 -7.46 43.21
N GLY A 870 -23.69 -7.38 42.52
CA GLY A 870 -22.34 -7.27 43.10
C GLY A 870 -21.68 -8.61 43.45
N ALA A 871 -22.33 -9.74 43.13
CA ALA A 871 -21.80 -11.07 43.41
C ALA A 871 -20.65 -11.42 42.44
N GLU A 872 -19.61 -12.06 42.97
CA GLU A 872 -18.48 -12.56 42.17
C GLU A 872 -18.93 -13.76 41.33
N VAL A 873 -18.95 -13.58 40.00
CA VAL A 873 -19.33 -14.64 39.05
C VAL A 873 -18.12 -15.22 38.31
N ILE A 874 -17.04 -14.46 38.19
CA ILE A 874 -15.75 -14.92 37.67
C ILE A 874 -14.66 -14.38 38.59
N SER A 875 -13.70 -15.24 38.94
CA SER A 875 -12.49 -14.85 39.65
C SER A 875 -11.35 -15.75 39.22
N ARG A 876 -10.27 -15.13 38.76
CA ARG A 876 -9.08 -15.83 38.27
C ARG A 876 -7.83 -15.11 38.77
N PRO A 877 -6.85 -15.85 39.31
CA PRO A 877 -5.58 -15.25 39.71
C PRO A 877 -4.83 -14.73 38.49
N ILE A 878 -4.13 -13.62 38.67
CA ILE A 878 -3.13 -13.11 37.73
C ILE A 878 -1.78 -13.65 38.18
N SER A 879 -1.16 -14.48 37.34
CA SER A 879 0.21 -14.93 37.58
C SER A 879 1.20 -13.93 37.02
N ILE A 880 1.83 -13.16 37.90
CA ILE A 880 2.95 -12.27 37.54
C ILE A 880 4.24 -13.10 37.71
N THR A 881 4.72 -13.70 36.62
CA THR A 881 5.93 -14.56 36.61
C THR A 881 7.03 -14.01 35.71
N GLU A 882 8.20 -14.67 35.70
CA GLU A 882 9.35 -14.33 34.85
C GLU A 882 8.95 -14.25 33.36
N GLY A 883 8.75 -13.03 32.85
CA GLY A 883 8.42 -12.75 31.44
C GLY A 883 6.97 -12.37 31.12
N GLN A 884 6.05 -12.37 32.09
CA GLN A 884 4.61 -12.14 31.85
C GLN A 884 4.07 -10.92 32.61
N THR A 885 4.42 -9.72 32.13
CA THR A 885 3.85 -8.43 32.60
C THR A 885 2.51 -8.09 31.93
N ARG A 886 2.12 -8.85 30.91
CA ARG A 886 0.80 -8.74 30.27
C ARG A 886 0.23 -10.12 30.04
N GLY A 887 -1.09 -10.22 29.97
CA GLY A 887 -1.75 -11.48 29.65
C GLY A 887 -3.12 -11.25 29.03
N LYS A 888 -3.64 -12.31 28.42
CA LYS A 888 -5.02 -12.35 27.92
C LYS A 888 -5.78 -13.39 28.70
N MET A 889 -7.05 -13.12 28.97
CA MET A 889 -7.94 -14.03 29.67
C MET A 889 -9.28 -14.04 28.95
N LEU A 890 -9.75 -15.24 28.61
CA LEU A 890 -11.12 -15.40 28.16
C LEU A 890 -12.06 -15.25 29.37
N VAL A 891 -12.95 -14.27 29.28
CA VAL A 891 -14.03 -14.00 30.22
C VAL A 891 -15.29 -14.62 29.63
N GLU A 892 -15.70 -15.78 30.14
CA GLU A 892 -16.92 -16.47 29.71
C GLU A 892 -18.03 -16.20 30.71
N LEU A 893 -19.00 -15.37 30.34
CA LEU A 893 -20.18 -15.12 31.17
C LEU A 893 -21.21 -16.22 30.91
N PRO A 894 -21.52 -17.10 31.89
CA PRO A 894 -22.54 -18.12 31.74
C PRO A 894 -23.95 -17.49 31.72
N HIS A 895 -25.00 -18.29 31.58
CA HIS A 895 -26.38 -17.82 31.77
C HIS A 895 -26.52 -17.03 33.09
N GLY A 896 -27.11 -15.83 33.02
CA GLY A 896 -27.18 -14.92 34.16
C GLY A 896 -28.11 -13.74 33.92
N PRO A 897 -28.35 -12.91 34.94
CA PRO A 897 -29.26 -11.77 34.88
C PRO A 897 -28.85 -10.75 33.81
N VAL A 898 -29.84 -10.14 33.15
CA VAL A 898 -29.65 -8.98 32.28
C VAL A 898 -29.29 -7.77 33.15
N GLY A 899 -28.33 -6.96 32.73
CA GLY A 899 -27.89 -5.80 33.48
C GLY A 899 -26.39 -5.54 33.38
N LEU A 900 -25.91 -4.65 34.24
CA LEU A 900 -24.54 -4.17 34.19
C LEU A 900 -23.60 -5.03 35.05
N TYR A 901 -22.66 -5.67 34.38
CA TYR A 901 -21.57 -6.40 35.01
C TYR A 901 -20.34 -5.48 35.11
N ARG A 902 -19.51 -5.73 36.12
CA ARG A 902 -18.23 -5.03 36.30
C ARG A 902 -17.09 -6.03 36.26
N LEU A 903 -16.27 -5.92 35.23
CA LEU A 903 -14.99 -6.61 35.12
C LEU A 903 -13.91 -5.69 35.71
N GLY A 904 -13.06 -6.19 36.59
CA GLY A 904 -11.96 -5.39 37.16
C GLY A 904 -10.83 -6.25 37.69
N ILE A 905 -9.75 -5.59 38.12
CA ILE A 905 -8.64 -6.23 38.81
C ILE A 905 -8.71 -5.86 40.29
N GLU A 906 -8.66 -6.88 41.14
CA GLU A 906 -8.76 -6.79 42.60
C GLU A 906 -7.51 -7.40 43.26
N ASP A 907 -7.29 -7.13 44.55
CA ASP A 907 -6.20 -7.69 45.36
C ASP A 907 -4.78 -7.39 44.83
N ALA A 908 -4.60 -6.25 44.15
CA ALA A 908 -3.37 -5.91 43.42
C ALA A 908 -2.23 -5.32 44.27
N ASP A 909 -2.33 -5.29 45.61
CA ASP A 909 -1.31 -4.81 46.58
C ASP A 909 -0.39 -3.66 46.10
N GLY A 910 -0.98 -2.57 45.56
CA GLY A 910 -0.23 -1.38 45.08
C GLY A 910 0.39 -1.48 43.68
N LEU A 911 0.12 -2.56 42.95
CA LEU A 911 0.43 -2.67 41.52
C LEU A 911 -0.68 -2.04 40.69
N HIS A 912 -0.27 -1.23 39.72
CA HIS A 912 -1.20 -0.72 38.75
C HIS A 912 -1.42 -1.74 37.62
N PHE A 913 -2.66 -1.79 37.12
CA PHE A 913 -3.01 -2.61 35.97
C PHE A 913 -3.82 -1.80 34.96
N LYS A 914 -3.57 -2.08 33.68
CA LYS A 914 -4.41 -1.65 32.56
C LYS A 914 -5.26 -2.84 32.13
N LEU A 915 -6.56 -2.62 31.94
CA LEU A 915 -7.47 -3.64 31.43
C LEU A 915 -8.07 -3.18 30.10
N ARG A 916 -8.01 -4.05 29.09
CA ARG A 916 -8.54 -3.82 27.75
C ARG A 916 -9.48 -4.95 27.40
N LEU A 917 -10.64 -4.63 26.83
CA LEU A 917 -11.52 -5.64 26.27
C LEU A 917 -11.28 -5.78 24.77
N ASN A 918 -11.16 -7.02 24.30
CA ASN A 918 -11.18 -7.37 22.90
C ASN A 918 -12.25 -8.45 22.73
N SER A 919 -13.44 -8.08 22.25
CA SER A 919 -14.56 -9.01 22.11
C SER A 919 -15.20 -8.89 20.73
N THR A 920 -15.54 -10.04 20.15
CA THR A 920 -16.32 -10.18 18.92
C THR A 920 -17.80 -10.49 19.20
N GLU A 921 -18.14 -10.89 20.44
CA GLU A 921 -19.49 -11.35 20.83
C GLU A 921 -20.24 -10.35 21.72
N LEU A 922 -19.54 -9.59 22.56
CA LEU A 922 -20.15 -8.49 23.28
C LEU A 922 -20.35 -7.33 22.32
N THR A 923 -21.45 -6.61 22.50
CA THR A 923 -21.77 -5.43 21.71
C THR A 923 -21.91 -4.19 22.56
N GLN A 924 -21.96 -4.30 23.90
CA GLN A 924 -22.15 -3.14 24.77
C GLN A 924 -21.20 -3.18 25.98
N TRP A 925 -20.24 -2.25 26.00
CA TRP A 925 -19.30 -2.05 27.11
C TRP A 925 -18.79 -0.61 27.16
N GLY A 926 -18.31 -0.16 28.32
CA GLY A 926 -17.83 1.20 28.51
C GLY A 926 -16.78 1.28 29.60
N TYR A 927 -15.99 2.33 29.57
CA TYR A 927 -14.86 2.54 30.46
C TYR A 927 -15.19 3.68 31.44
N PRO A 928 -15.21 3.43 32.76
CA PRO A 928 -15.33 4.49 33.76
C PRO A 928 -14.11 5.42 33.72
N THR A 929 -14.31 6.73 33.87
CA THR A 929 -13.22 7.72 33.80
C THR A 929 -12.79 8.28 35.15
N GLN A 930 -13.47 7.90 36.26
CA GLN A 930 -13.29 8.53 37.57
C GLN A 930 -11.86 8.37 38.15
N ASP A 931 -11.12 7.33 37.75
CA ASP A 931 -9.73 7.07 38.16
C ASP A 931 -8.87 6.50 37.00
N ALA A 932 -9.25 6.84 35.76
CA ALA A 932 -8.67 6.23 34.56
C ALA A 932 -8.05 7.26 33.62
N TYR A 933 -7.01 6.85 32.90
CA TYR A 933 -6.35 7.68 31.89
C TYR A 933 -6.78 7.23 30.51
N LEU A 934 -6.83 8.18 29.59
CA LEU A 934 -7.03 7.90 28.19
C LEU A 934 -5.68 7.65 27.51
N ALA A 935 -5.57 6.55 26.76
CA ALA A 935 -4.53 6.35 25.76
C ALA A 935 -5.12 6.48 24.36
N CYS A 936 -4.83 7.59 23.68
CA CYS A 936 -5.64 8.03 22.54
C CYS A 936 -5.67 7.03 21.35
N ALA A 937 -6.84 6.42 21.10
CA ALA A 937 -7.35 6.07 19.76
C ALA A 937 -7.96 7.33 19.12
N ASP A 938 -8.42 7.27 17.87
CA ASP A 938 -9.04 8.36 17.08
C ASP A 938 -10.16 9.18 17.78
N GLY A 939 -10.57 8.87 19.01
CA GLY A 939 -11.43 9.64 19.90
C GLY A 939 -12.27 8.73 20.79
N TYR A 940 -12.86 9.28 21.84
CA TYR A 940 -13.82 8.59 22.70
C TYR A 940 -15.19 9.24 22.58
N TYR A 941 -16.23 8.46 22.85
CA TYR A 941 -17.60 8.92 22.91
C TYR A 941 -18.05 9.03 24.36
N PHE A 942 -18.89 10.01 24.67
CA PHE A 942 -19.53 10.16 25.99
C PHE A 942 -21.00 10.52 25.80
N TYR A 943 -21.82 10.12 26.77
CA TYR A 943 -23.27 10.29 26.68
C TYR A 943 -23.72 11.56 27.38
N VAL A 944 -24.52 12.38 26.69
CA VAL A 944 -25.17 13.55 27.28
C VAL A 944 -26.64 13.18 27.57
N PRO A 945 -27.07 13.07 28.85
CA PRO A 945 -28.44 12.70 29.21
C PRO A 945 -29.50 13.62 28.63
N ALA A 946 -30.71 13.09 28.41
CA ALA A 946 -31.83 13.84 27.84
C ALA A 946 -32.23 15.07 28.68
N ASP A 947 -32.05 14.98 29.99
CA ASP A 947 -32.34 16.02 31.00
C ASP A 947 -31.13 16.93 31.30
N CYS A 948 -29.97 16.66 30.72
CA CYS A 948 -28.76 17.45 30.93
C CYS A 948 -28.86 18.83 30.25
N THR A 949 -28.90 19.89 31.05
CA THR A 949 -28.91 21.28 30.54
C THR A 949 -27.52 21.90 30.49
N GLN A 950 -26.55 21.31 31.19
CA GLN A 950 -25.17 21.78 31.27
C GLN A 950 -24.26 20.61 31.64
N PHE A 951 -23.10 20.54 30.99
CA PHE A 951 -22.03 19.64 31.40
C PHE A 951 -20.66 20.32 31.31
N ALA A 952 -19.68 19.75 32.00
CA ALA A 952 -18.29 20.13 31.85
C ALA A 952 -17.40 18.90 31.62
N VAL A 953 -16.41 19.09 30.75
CA VAL A 953 -15.33 18.15 30.47
C VAL A 953 -14.01 18.79 30.90
N GLY A 954 -13.44 18.28 31.98
CA GLY A 954 -12.11 18.64 32.46
C GLY A 954 -11.06 17.73 31.85
N ILE A 955 -9.98 18.32 31.33
CA ILE A 955 -8.87 17.60 30.72
C ILE A 955 -7.58 17.95 31.46
N LYS A 956 -6.81 16.94 31.87
CA LYS A 956 -5.48 17.13 32.48
C LYS A 956 -4.49 16.12 31.87
N SER A 957 -3.40 16.56 31.27
CA SER A 957 -2.43 15.69 30.57
C SER A 957 -1.00 15.80 31.13
N LEU A 958 -0.24 14.70 31.07
CA LEU A 958 1.22 14.74 31.23
C LEU A 958 1.88 15.50 30.05
N ALA A 959 3.03 16.14 30.31
CA ALA A 959 3.93 16.80 29.38
C ALA A 959 3.88 16.30 27.92
N LEU A 960 3.47 17.18 27.01
CA LEU A 960 3.28 16.92 25.58
C LEU A 960 4.42 17.56 24.78
N ARG A 961 5.52 16.81 24.57
CA ARG A 961 6.73 17.27 23.85
C ARG A 961 6.49 17.72 22.38
N GLN A 962 5.24 17.69 21.93
CA GLN A 962 4.75 18.22 20.66
C GLN A 962 3.36 18.85 20.85
N PRO A 963 2.97 19.83 20.02
CA PRO A 963 1.62 20.39 20.04
C PRO A 963 0.56 19.32 19.74
N VAL A 964 -0.52 19.29 20.52
CA VAL A 964 -1.70 18.48 20.21
C VAL A 964 -2.97 19.32 20.25
N ARG A 965 -3.96 18.97 19.45
CA ARG A 965 -5.27 19.60 19.42
C ARG A 965 -6.28 18.73 20.13
N PHE A 966 -6.82 19.22 21.24
CA PHE A 966 -7.98 18.63 21.91
C PHE A 966 -9.26 19.17 21.29
N SER A 967 -10.17 18.28 20.94
CA SER A 967 -11.42 18.64 20.27
C SER A 967 -12.61 17.93 20.91
N VAL A 968 -13.71 18.65 21.13
CA VAL A 968 -15.01 18.08 21.53
C VAL A 968 -16.01 18.34 20.41
N TYR A 969 -16.64 17.29 19.91
CA TYR A 969 -17.61 17.31 18.82
C TYR A 969 -19.00 16.98 19.34
N ASP A 970 -20.00 17.65 18.78
CA ASP A 970 -21.41 17.32 19.00
C ASP A 970 -21.81 16.05 18.22
N PRO A 971 -23.06 15.55 18.39
CA PRO A 971 -23.53 14.34 17.72
C PRO A 971 -23.58 14.47 16.19
N GLU A 972 -23.61 15.69 15.66
CA GLU A 972 -23.62 15.98 14.23
C GLU A 972 -22.19 16.12 13.64
N GLY A 973 -21.16 15.96 14.48
CA GLY A 973 -19.75 15.99 14.09
C GLY A 973 -19.15 17.40 14.01
N ALA A 974 -19.86 18.44 14.46
CA ALA A 974 -19.33 19.78 14.51
C ALA A 974 -18.50 20.00 15.78
N ALA A 975 -17.31 20.57 15.63
CA ALA A 975 -16.43 20.88 16.76
C ALA A 975 -17.04 22.01 17.60
N GLN A 976 -17.34 21.70 18.86
CA GLN A 976 -17.85 22.63 19.86
C GLN A 976 -16.72 23.22 20.72
N MET A 977 -15.59 22.52 20.79
CA MET A 977 -14.36 23.02 21.38
C MET A 977 -13.18 22.51 20.56
N GLU A 978 -12.23 23.39 20.25
CA GLU A 978 -10.90 23.01 19.80
C GLU A 978 -9.89 23.84 20.57
N LYS A 979 -8.88 23.18 21.12
CA LYS A 979 -7.78 23.85 21.82
C LYS A 979 -6.47 23.15 21.52
N GLU A 980 -5.55 23.89 20.92
CA GLU A 980 -4.16 23.47 20.80
C GLU A 980 -3.47 23.62 22.15
N ILE A 981 -2.73 22.59 22.54
CA ILE A 981 -2.04 22.50 23.80
C ILE A 981 -0.64 21.96 23.55
N THR A 982 0.36 22.69 24.03
CA THR A 982 1.77 22.30 23.99
C THR A 982 2.31 22.44 25.40
N PHE A 983 2.91 21.38 25.95
CA PHE A 983 3.62 21.44 27.23
C PHE A 983 5.07 21.02 27.02
N THR A 984 6.03 21.66 27.69
CA THR A 984 7.44 21.26 27.57
C THR A 984 7.69 19.99 28.39
N SER A 985 8.64 20.01 29.33
CA SER A 985 8.88 18.90 30.26
C SER A 985 8.01 18.96 31.53
N GLU A 986 7.32 20.09 31.77
CA GLU A 986 6.45 20.27 32.94
C GLU A 986 4.99 19.84 32.65
N PRO A 987 4.40 18.96 33.47
CA PRO A 987 3.01 18.52 33.32
C PRO A 987 1.97 19.57 33.74
N GLN A 988 0.72 19.35 33.30
CA GLN A 988 -0.40 20.25 33.53
C GLN A 988 -0.91 20.16 34.98
N LYS A 989 -0.91 21.29 35.69
CA LYS A 989 -1.29 21.38 37.11
C LYS A 989 -2.81 21.32 37.31
N ASP A 990 -3.54 22.21 36.65
CA ASP A 990 -4.99 22.35 36.79
C ASP A 990 -5.74 21.68 35.64
N TYR A 991 -6.95 21.19 35.87
CA TYR A 991 -7.82 20.73 34.78
C TYR A 991 -8.16 21.90 33.85
N LEU A 992 -7.99 21.68 32.55
CA LEU A 992 -8.56 22.51 31.52
C LEU A 992 -10.04 22.13 31.38
N ASN A 993 -10.92 22.96 31.90
CA ASN A 993 -12.36 22.70 31.85
C ASN A 993 -12.98 23.33 30.61
N TYR A 994 -13.76 22.54 29.88
CA TYR A 994 -14.69 22.96 28.85
C TYR A 994 -16.11 22.77 29.34
N THR A 995 -16.87 23.85 29.44
CA THR A 995 -18.30 23.80 29.82
C THR A 995 -19.16 23.97 28.57
N SER A 996 -20.18 23.14 28.42
CA SER A 996 -21.12 23.19 27.29
C SER A 996 -22.57 23.22 27.75
N PHE A 997 -23.42 23.82 26.92
CA PHE A 997 -24.86 23.96 27.12
C PHE A 997 -25.59 23.30 25.93
N PRO A 998 -25.80 21.96 25.95
CA PRO A 998 -26.32 21.22 24.81
C PRO A 998 -27.75 21.66 24.46
N LYS A 999 -28.03 21.85 23.17
CA LYS A 999 -29.37 22.15 22.66
C LYS A 999 -30.31 20.95 22.87
N PRO A 1000 -31.64 21.14 22.96
CA PRO A 1000 -32.59 20.05 23.16
C PRO A 1000 -32.41 18.86 22.21
N GLU A 1001 -32.10 19.12 20.93
CA GLU A 1001 -31.86 18.12 19.88
C GLU A 1001 -30.52 17.37 20.01
N GLN A 1002 -29.57 17.88 20.81
CA GLN A 1002 -28.26 17.28 21.06
C GLN A 1002 -28.22 16.44 22.35
N ARG A 1003 -29.29 16.47 23.15
CA ARG A 1003 -29.44 15.72 24.41
C ARG A 1003 -29.94 14.31 24.12
N GLY A 1004 -29.59 13.37 24.98
CA GLY A 1004 -29.90 11.95 24.79
C GLY A 1004 -29.07 11.28 23.69
N LYS A 1005 -27.93 11.88 23.30
CA LYS A 1005 -27.06 11.41 22.21
C LYS A 1005 -25.60 11.28 22.68
N LEU A 1006 -24.81 10.56 21.89
CA LEU A 1006 -23.36 10.48 22.07
C LEU A 1006 -22.66 11.72 21.48
N TRP A 1007 -21.73 12.24 22.24
CA TRP A 1007 -20.78 13.28 21.85
C TRP A 1007 -19.39 12.66 21.75
N ARG A 1008 -18.45 13.31 21.05
CA ARG A 1008 -17.10 12.78 20.84
C ARG A 1008 -16.03 13.72 21.38
N ILE A 1009 -14.98 13.17 21.95
CA ILE A 1009 -13.76 13.88 22.34
C ILE A 1009 -12.55 13.24 21.64
N ALA A 1010 -11.64 14.04 21.07
CA ALA A 1010 -10.47 13.55 20.34
C ALA A 1010 -9.22 14.39 20.58
N ILE A 1011 -8.05 13.79 20.35
CA ILE A 1011 -6.73 14.43 20.42
C ILE A 1011 -6.01 14.20 19.08
N SER A 1012 -5.50 15.25 18.45
CA SER A 1012 -4.83 15.17 17.14
C SER A 1012 -3.47 15.88 17.13
N PRO A 1013 -2.39 15.31 16.55
CA PRO A 1013 -2.34 13.94 16.03
C PRO A 1013 -2.43 12.90 17.18
N PRO A 1014 -2.90 11.67 16.88
CA PRO A 1014 -2.80 10.56 17.84
C PRO A 1014 -1.33 10.37 18.22
N ASN A 1015 -1.00 10.41 19.50
CA ASN A 1015 0.36 10.24 19.98
C ASN A 1015 0.40 9.05 20.95
N PRO A 1016 1.09 7.94 20.61
CA PRO A 1016 1.16 6.76 21.45
C PRO A 1016 1.88 7.03 22.78
N SER A 1017 2.66 8.11 22.89
CA SER A 1017 3.30 8.55 24.15
C SER A 1017 2.38 9.38 25.07
N VAL A 1018 1.08 9.48 24.76
CA VAL A 1018 0.08 10.26 25.52
C VAL A 1018 -0.88 9.34 26.27
N GLU A 1019 -0.41 8.18 26.76
CA GLU A 1019 -1.22 7.29 27.62
C GLU A 1019 -1.56 7.88 29.01
N GLN A 1020 -1.59 9.21 29.16
CA GLN A 1020 -1.51 9.93 30.44
C GLN A 1020 -2.42 11.17 30.50
N THR A 1021 -3.59 11.12 29.86
CA THR A 1021 -4.63 12.18 29.97
C THR A 1021 -5.77 11.74 30.88
N TYR A 1022 -6.09 12.53 31.90
CA TYR A 1022 -7.29 12.38 32.72
C TYR A 1022 -8.47 13.13 32.12
N LEU A 1023 -9.65 12.50 32.19
CA LEU A 1023 -10.92 13.15 31.96
C LEU A 1023 -11.75 13.23 33.23
N ARG A 1024 -12.24 14.43 33.52
CA ARG A 1024 -13.25 14.66 34.53
C ARG A 1024 -14.54 15.07 33.85
N PHE A 1025 -15.64 14.41 34.18
CA PHE A 1025 -16.96 14.79 33.71
C PHE A 1025 -17.80 15.34 34.86
N GLU A 1026 -18.49 16.45 34.61
CA GLU A 1026 -19.49 17.02 35.51
C GLU A 1026 -20.80 17.17 34.73
N GLY A 1027 -21.93 16.77 35.32
CA GLY A 1027 -23.26 16.84 34.68
C GLY A 1027 -23.57 15.74 33.66
N VAL A 1028 -22.62 14.85 33.35
CA VAL A 1028 -22.81 13.65 32.51
C VAL A 1028 -22.20 12.42 33.18
N PRO A 1029 -22.63 11.19 32.83
CA PRO A 1029 -22.02 9.98 33.32
C PRO A 1029 -20.51 9.95 33.02
N PRO A 1030 -19.64 9.66 34.00
CA PRO A 1030 -18.20 9.54 33.82
C PRO A 1030 -17.83 8.18 33.21
N ILE A 1031 -18.43 7.90 32.06
CA ILE A 1031 -18.21 6.71 31.25
C ILE A 1031 -17.94 7.20 29.83
N VAL A 1032 -16.96 6.58 29.20
CA VAL A 1032 -16.68 6.79 27.80
C VAL A 1032 -16.66 5.47 27.04
N TRP A 1033 -16.93 5.57 25.74
CA TRP A 1033 -16.99 4.47 24.81
C TRP A 1033 -15.95 4.66 23.71
N THR A 1034 -15.37 3.57 23.25
CA THR A 1034 -14.38 3.55 22.17
C THR A 1034 -15.04 3.52 20.78
N SER A 1035 -16.32 3.15 20.72
CA SER A 1035 -17.16 3.17 19.52
C SER A 1035 -18.62 3.46 19.89
N PRO A 1036 -19.42 4.12 19.02
CA PRO A 1036 -20.86 4.23 19.21
C PRO A 1036 -21.57 2.87 19.30
N ASP A 1037 -21.01 1.84 18.67
CA ASP A 1037 -21.61 0.50 18.68
C ASP A 1037 -21.56 -0.14 20.07
N ALA A 1038 -20.53 0.20 20.87
CA ALA A 1038 -20.36 -0.29 22.24
C ALA A 1038 -21.32 0.36 23.26
N PHE A 1039 -22.14 1.33 22.83
CA PHE A 1039 -22.90 2.19 23.72
C PHE A 1039 -24.05 1.50 24.44
N PHE A 1040 -24.27 1.92 25.69
CA PHE A 1040 -25.47 1.63 26.47
C PHE A 1040 -25.81 2.83 27.37
N ILE A 1041 -27.08 2.96 27.76
CA ILE A 1041 -27.51 4.02 28.68
C ILE A 1041 -27.19 3.57 30.12
N PRO A 1042 -26.31 4.27 30.86
CA PRO A 1042 -25.95 3.88 32.22
C PRO A 1042 -27.09 4.17 33.22
N GLN A 1043 -27.35 3.23 34.14
CA GLN A 1043 -28.26 3.44 35.27
C GLN A 1043 -27.54 4.13 36.44
N ALA A 1044 -28.24 4.88 37.30
CA ALA A 1044 -27.63 5.72 38.34
C ALA A 1044 -26.75 4.92 39.33
N ASP A 1045 -27.11 3.68 39.59
CA ASP A 1045 -26.51 2.72 40.52
C ASP A 1045 -25.14 2.22 40.00
N ALA A 1046 -24.93 2.29 38.68
CA ALA A 1046 -23.68 1.91 38.01
C ALA A 1046 -22.51 2.86 38.28
N LEU A 1047 -22.80 4.07 38.78
CA LEU A 1047 -21.88 5.19 38.89
C LEU A 1047 -21.24 5.33 40.28
N VAL A 1048 -21.58 4.44 41.22
CA VAL A 1048 -21.03 4.47 42.59
C VAL A 1048 -19.54 4.06 42.54
N PRO A 1049 -18.60 4.95 42.92
CA PRO A 1049 -17.20 4.60 43.04
C PRO A 1049 -17.01 3.50 44.09
N ARG A 1050 -16.04 2.60 43.88
CA ARG A 1050 -15.66 1.66 44.93
C ARG A 1050 -15.11 2.42 46.14
N PRO A 1051 -15.31 1.93 47.38
CA PRO A 1051 -14.46 2.31 48.49
C PRO A 1051 -12.99 2.02 48.12
N ALA A 1052 -12.06 2.90 48.50
CA ALA A 1052 -10.64 2.61 48.36
C ALA A 1052 -10.33 1.24 49.01
N PRO A 1053 -9.45 0.42 48.40
CA PRO A 1053 -9.03 -0.83 49.02
C PRO A 1053 -8.52 -0.56 50.45
N GLU A 1054 -8.81 -1.47 51.39
CA GLU A 1054 -8.17 -1.42 52.71
C GLU A 1054 -6.65 -1.49 52.49
N LEU A 1055 -5.93 -0.54 53.09
CA LEU A 1055 -4.48 -0.48 53.00
C LEU A 1055 -3.91 -1.81 53.54
N PRO A 1056 -2.94 -2.44 52.85
CA PRO A 1056 -2.28 -3.64 53.36
C PRO A 1056 -1.61 -3.36 54.72
N ALA A 1057 -1.35 -4.42 55.50
CA ALA A 1057 -0.71 -4.30 56.80
C ALA A 1057 0.65 -3.59 56.68
N GLU A 1058 0.81 -2.46 57.40
CA GLU A 1058 1.96 -1.57 57.22
C GLU A 1058 3.30 -2.28 57.50
N PRO A 1059 4.28 -2.21 56.58
CA PRO A 1059 5.62 -2.78 56.80
C PRO A 1059 6.45 -1.98 57.83
N TYR A 1060 6.01 -0.78 58.20
CA TYR A 1060 6.67 0.10 59.17
C TYR A 1060 5.94 0.12 60.52
N PRO A 1061 6.32 -0.74 61.50
CA PRO A 1061 5.60 -0.90 62.77
C PRO A 1061 5.80 0.25 63.76
N ALA A 1062 6.65 1.24 63.45
CA ALA A 1062 7.05 2.32 64.35
C ALA A 1062 6.26 3.64 64.14
N ALA A 1063 5.22 3.65 63.30
CA ALA A 1063 4.41 4.83 62.96
C ALA A 1063 3.73 5.46 64.19
N GLY A 1064 4.43 6.40 64.84
CA GLY A 1064 3.86 7.27 65.86
C GLY A 1064 3.01 8.38 65.25
N ALA A 1065 2.55 9.33 66.08
CA ALA A 1065 1.87 10.55 65.61
C ALA A 1065 2.83 11.42 64.78
N ASN A 1066 2.95 11.07 63.50
CA ASN A 1066 3.83 11.71 62.54
C ASN A 1066 3.09 12.88 61.90
N LEU A 1067 3.73 14.05 61.83
CA LEU A 1067 3.17 15.26 61.23
C LEU A 1067 3.65 15.37 59.78
N PRO A 1068 2.77 15.76 58.83
CA PRO A 1068 3.16 15.95 57.43
C PRO A 1068 4.21 17.05 57.33
N PHE A 1069 5.22 16.86 56.47
CA PHE A 1069 6.17 17.94 56.19
C PHE A 1069 5.46 19.09 55.48
N LEU A 1070 5.61 20.30 56.03
CA LEU A 1070 5.17 21.53 55.38
C LEU A 1070 6.22 21.98 54.34
N PRO A 1071 5.82 22.72 53.29
CA PRO A 1071 6.73 23.21 52.26
C PRO A 1071 7.94 23.97 52.84
N ASP A 1072 9.10 23.81 52.21
CA ASP A 1072 10.30 24.64 52.41
C ASP A 1072 11.07 24.47 53.74
N THR A 1073 11.12 23.27 54.29
CA THR A 1073 11.95 22.99 55.49
C THR A 1073 13.42 22.77 55.10
N ALA A 1074 14.35 23.47 55.74
CA ALA A 1074 15.78 23.34 55.46
C ALA A 1074 16.60 23.15 56.74
N ILE A 1075 17.50 22.16 56.73
CA ILE A 1075 18.42 21.84 57.81
C ILE A 1075 19.82 22.38 57.45
N THR A 1076 20.45 23.14 58.34
CA THR A 1076 21.83 23.61 58.16
C THR A 1076 22.83 22.54 58.59
N LEU A 1077 23.75 22.15 57.72
CA LEU A 1077 24.81 21.18 57.99
C LEU A 1077 26.04 21.89 58.55
N SER A 1078 26.56 21.44 59.71
CA SER A 1078 27.74 22.05 60.34
C SER A 1078 29.04 21.64 59.63
N ARG A 1079 29.93 22.61 59.37
CA ARG A 1079 31.26 22.35 58.78
C ARG A 1079 32.19 21.72 59.82
N ALA A 1080 32.81 20.59 59.50
CA ALA A 1080 33.83 20.00 60.36
C ALA A 1080 35.13 20.82 60.30
N ALA A 1081 35.89 20.88 61.40
CA ALA A 1081 37.08 21.73 61.52
C ALA A 1081 38.32 21.24 60.72
N VAL A 1082 38.24 20.10 60.03
CA VAL A 1082 39.36 19.52 59.26
C VAL A 1082 38.85 18.90 57.96
N GLY A 1083 39.33 19.40 56.81
CA GLY A 1083 38.92 18.98 55.47
C GLY A 1083 37.61 19.65 55.04
N GLU A 1084 37.50 20.08 53.78
CA GLU A 1084 36.37 20.82 53.23
C GLU A 1084 35.09 19.95 53.10
N HIS A 1085 34.61 19.36 54.18
CA HIS A 1085 33.43 18.48 54.23
C HIS A 1085 32.49 18.89 55.36
N TYR A 1086 31.19 18.76 55.13
CA TYR A 1086 30.16 18.93 56.17
C TYR A 1086 30.11 17.66 57.03
N GLY A 1087 29.88 17.78 58.35
CA GLY A 1087 29.88 16.64 59.27
C GLY A 1087 28.96 15.51 58.77
N HIS A 1088 29.51 14.30 58.64
CA HIS A 1088 28.82 13.07 58.19
C HIS A 1088 28.25 13.07 56.74
N VAL A 1089 28.46 14.13 55.95
CA VAL A 1089 28.10 14.20 54.53
C VAL A 1089 29.37 14.41 53.70
N GLN A 1090 29.88 13.33 53.09
CA GLN A 1090 31.09 13.37 52.26
C GLN A 1090 30.73 13.35 50.78
N ALA A 1091 31.32 14.25 49.99
CA ALA A 1091 31.09 14.27 48.54
C ALA A 1091 31.58 12.97 47.87
N GLN A 1092 32.61 12.35 48.42
CA GLN A 1092 33.32 11.21 47.83
C GLN A 1092 32.54 9.90 47.93
N GLN A 1093 31.81 9.67 49.02
CA GLN A 1093 31.00 8.47 49.20
C GLN A 1093 30.00 8.63 50.34
N GLY A 1094 28.95 7.82 50.34
CA GLY A 1094 28.01 7.79 51.45
C GLY A 1094 26.69 7.10 51.15
N THR A 1095 25.79 7.17 52.14
CA THR A 1095 24.42 6.64 52.09
C THR A 1095 23.44 7.68 52.63
N LEU A 1096 22.30 7.85 51.98
CA LEU A 1096 21.16 8.62 52.49
C LEU A 1096 19.94 7.72 52.44
N GLU A 1097 19.20 7.58 53.53
CA GLU A 1097 18.01 6.74 53.55
C GLU A 1097 16.97 7.22 54.56
N PHE A 1098 15.71 6.90 54.30
CA PHE A 1098 14.57 7.29 55.13
C PHE A 1098 13.33 6.47 54.76
N TRP A 1099 12.33 6.50 55.65
CA TRP A 1099 10.99 6.04 55.35
C TRP A 1099 10.14 7.21 54.86
N ILE A 1100 9.34 7.00 53.82
CA ILE A 1100 8.44 8.02 53.26
C ILE A 1100 7.04 7.45 53.04
N ARG A 1101 6.03 8.24 53.37
CA ARG A 1101 4.63 8.00 53.04
C ARG A 1101 4.08 9.17 52.24
N PRO A 1102 3.83 9.01 50.94
CA PRO A 1102 3.23 10.07 50.15
C PRO A 1102 1.81 10.41 50.62
N GLU A 1103 1.46 11.69 50.65
CA GLU A 1103 0.12 12.17 51.06
C GLU A 1103 -0.54 13.02 49.93
N TRP A 1104 0.01 12.98 48.72
CA TRP A 1104 -0.55 13.68 47.55
C TRP A 1104 -1.78 12.95 46.99
N ALA A 1105 -2.67 13.69 46.30
CA ALA A 1105 -3.84 13.09 45.66
C ALA A 1105 -3.43 12.14 44.50
N LEU A 1106 -4.27 11.15 44.19
CA LEU A 1106 -4.03 10.23 43.07
C LEU A 1106 -3.92 10.99 41.74
N ASP A 1107 -4.79 11.96 41.46
CA ASP A 1107 -4.76 12.72 40.21
C ASP A 1107 -3.78 13.93 40.24
N ASP A 1108 -2.94 14.03 41.28
CA ASP A 1108 -1.83 14.98 41.30
C ASP A 1108 -0.71 14.46 40.41
N ILE A 1109 -0.47 15.18 39.32
CA ILE A 1109 0.61 14.91 38.37
C ILE A 1109 1.57 16.11 38.30
N ALA A 1110 1.80 16.81 39.40
CA ALA A 1110 2.83 17.84 39.47
C ALA A 1110 4.21 17.26 39.87
N ASP A 1111 5.27 17.77 39.25
CA ASP A 1111 6.65 17.46 39.63
C ASP A 1111 6.95 18.07 41.01
N ALA A 1112 7.69 17.36 41.85
CA ALA A 1112 7.95 17.80 43.21
C ALA A 1112 9.30 17.34 43.75
N THR A 1113 10.04 18.26 44.37
CA THR A 1113 11.23 17.92 45.16
C THR A 1113 10.83 17.20 46.44
N LEU A 1114 11.48 16.06 46.70
CA LEU A 1114 11.36 15.35 47.97
C LEU A 1114 12.51 15.78 48.90
N LEU A 1115 13.73 15.81 48.38
CA LEU A 1115 14.93 16.18 49.14
C LEU A 1115 16.00 16.79 48.22
N ARG A 1116 16.73 17.81 48.69
CA ARG A 1116 17.81 18.45 47.93
C ARG A 1116 18.96 18.90 48.83
N CYS A 1117 20.20 18.67 48.41
CA CYS A 1117 21.42 19.18 49.06
C CYS A 1117 22.48 19.46 47.98
N GLY A 1118 22.72 20.73 47.67
CA GLY A 1118 23.62 21.12 46.57
C GLY A 1118 23.18 20.56 45.22
N LYS A 1119 24.04 19.75 44.58
CA LYS A 1119 23.68 19.05 43.32
C LYS A 1119 22.90 17.75 43.56
N LEU A 1120 22.78 17.26 44.80
CA LEU A 1120 21.90 16.13 45.13
C LEU A 1120 20.46 16.60 45.07
N HIS A 1121 19.64 15.99 44.22
CA HIS A 1121 18.23 16.30 44.06
C HIS A 1121 17.45 15.01 43.90
N LEU A 1122 16.75 14.61 44.96
CA LEU A 1122 15.77 13.55 44.93
C LEU A 1122 14.39 14.18 44.71
N TYR A 1123 13.75 13.85 43.61
CA TYR A 1123 12.49 14.46 43.22
C TYR A 1123 11.55 13.47 42.57
N ARG A 1124 10.26 13.64 42.82
CA ARG A 1124 9.17 13.02 42.08
C ARG A 1124 9.06 13.73 40.74
N ARG A 1125 9.15 12.96 39.67
CA ARG A 1125 8.70 13.39 38.35
C ARG A 1125 7.36 12.72 38.08
N SER A 1126 6.34 13.55 37.93
CA SER A 1126 4.92 13.25 37.81
C SER A 1126 4.61 11.91 37.15
N ARG A 1127 4.33 10.89 37.97
CA ARG A 1127 4.02 9.52 37.52
C ARG A 1127 4.96 8.96 36.42
N VAL A 1128 6.17 9.52 36.31
CA VAL A 1128 7.36 8.98 35.61
C VAL A 1128 8.36 8.43 36.63
N GLY A 1129 8.10 8.57 37.94
CA GLY A 1129 8.86 7.92 39.00
C GLY A 1129 9.63 8.87 39.92
N THR A 1130 10.43 8.26 40.79
CA THR A 1130 11.27 8.94 41.79
C THR A 1130 12.70 9.01 41.28
N TYR A 1131 13.17 10.24 41.00
CA TYR A 1131 14.43 10.52 40.34
C TYR A 1131 15.49 11.00 41.31
N LEU A 1132 16.74 10.66 40.96
CA LEU A 1132 17.93 11.15 41.62
C LEU A 1132 18.80 11.89 40.61
N SER A 1133 19.09 13.17 40.88
CA SER A 1133 20.15 13.90 40.19
C SER A 1133 21.30 14.20 41.15
N LEU A 1134 22.53 13.98 40.69
CA LEU A 1134 23.76 14.31 41.41
C LEU A 1134 24.80 14.79 40.39
N GLY A 1135 24.62 16.00 39.82
CA GLY A 1135 25.50 16.51 38.74
C GLY A 1135 25.38 15.78 37.39
N GLY A 1136 24.37 14.90 37.25
CA GLY A 1136 24.00 14.10 36.08
C GLY A 1136 22.55 13.62 36.23
N THR A 1137 22.05 12.71 35.38
CA THR A 1137 20.63 12.29 35.39
C THR A 1137 20.48 10.78 35.64
N ASN A 1138 20.41 10.31 36.88
CA ASN A 1138 20.00 8.93 37.12
C ASN A 1138 18.47 8.83 37.08
N GLN A 1139 17.99 8.15 36.07
CA GLN A 1139 16.55 7.97 35.87
C GLN A 1139 16.13 6.66 36.55
N SER A 1140 15.25 6.77 37.56
CA SER A 1140 14.59 5.64 38.20
C SER A 1140 13.08 5.86 38.14
N GLY A 1141 12.35 4.83 37.75
CA GLY A 1141 10.94 4.94 37.37
C GLY A 1141 9.96 4.41 38.43
N PHE A 1142 10.34 4.37 39.71
CA PHE A 1142 9.45 3.85 40.75
C PHE A 1142 8.46 4.94 41.21
N VAL A 1143 7.16 4.70 41.07
CA VAL A 1143 6.09 5.61 41.50
C VAL A 1143 5.69 5.25 42.93
N LEU A 1144 5.77 6.22 43.84
CA LEU A 1144 5.30 6.04 45.22
C LEU A 1144 3.79 6.33 45.26
N GLU A 1145 2.99 5.35 45.70
CA GLU A 1145 1.56 5.53 45.85
C GLU A 1145 1.21 6.32 47.13
N PRO A 1146 0.20 7.21 47.08
CA PRO A 1146 -0.34 7.85 48.28
C PRO A 1146 -0.77 6.85 49.35
N GLY A 1147 -0.47 7.16 50.61
CA GLY A 1147 -0.91 6.40 51.78
C GLY A 1147 -0.06 5.18 52.14
N HIS A 1148 0.91 4.79 51.30
CA HIS A 1148 1.82 3.66 51.55
C HIS A 1148 3.19 4.11 52.07
N TRP A 1149 3.75 3.38 53.04
CA TRP A 1149 5.12 3.59 53.51
C TRP A 1149 6.12 2.86 52.61
N TYR A 1150 7.17 3.57 52.21
CA TYR A 1150 8.29 3.05 51.43
C TYR A 1150 9.61 3.35 52.13
N HIS A 1151 10.54 2.41 52.10
CA HIS A 1151 11.95 2.69 52.46
C HIS A 1151 12.69 3.16 51.21
N VAL A 1152 13.30 4.33 51.28
CA VAL A 1152 14.10 4.89 50.19
C VAL A 1152 15.53 4.99 50.66
N ALA A 1153 16.46 4.36 49.94
CA ALA A 1153 17.89 4.48 50.21
C ALA A 1153 18.68 4.85 48.96
N LEU A 1154 19.68 5.68 49.14
CA LEU A 1154 20.58 6.21 48.12
C LEU A 1154 22.01 5.93 48.55
N THR A 1155 22.83 5.35 47.68
CA THR A 1155 24.29 5.26 47.89
C THR A 1155 25.04 5.96 46.76
N TRP A 1156 26.19 6.55 47.07
CA TRP A 1156 27.08 7.19 46.09
C TRP A 1156 28.55 6.91 46.34
N GLU A 1157 29.34 6.93 45.26
CA GLU A 1157 30.80 6.82 45.22
C GLU A 1157 31.31 7.71 44.07
N ALA A 1158 32.15 8.70 44.36
CA ALA A 1158 32.58 9.74 43.42
C ALA A 1158 33.66 9.30 42.41
N GLY A 1159 34.19 8.07 42.54
CA GLY A 1159 35.27 7.56 41.69
C GLY A 1159 36.63 8.21 41.98
N ALA A 1160 37.71 7.43 41.97
CA ALA A 1160 39.07 7.99 41.88
C ALA A 1160 39.36 8.47 40.45
N GLU A 1161 40.40 9.28 40.22
CA GLU A 1161 40.82 9.67 38.85
C GLU A 1161 40.87 8.45 37.91
N GLY A 1162 40.02 8.44 36.88
CA GLY A 1162 39.92 7.36 35.88
C GLY A 1162 38.91 6.24 36.18
N ARG A 1163 38.10 6.32 37.26
CA ARG A 1163 36.95 5.42 37.49
C ARG A 1163 35.63 6.19 37.42
N GLU A 1164 34.64 5.59 36.76
CA GLU A 1164 33.29 6.20 36.66
C GLU A 1164 32.62 6.26 38.05
N PRO A 1165 32.01 7.41 38.41
CA PRO A 1165 31.25 7.55 39.63
C PRO A 1165 30.03 6.61 39.63
N ARG A 1166 29.65 6.11 40.80
CA ARG A 1166 28.53 5.18 40.98
C ARG A 1166 27.51 5.77 41.95
N THR A 1167 26.24 5.68 41.57
CA THR A 1167 25.11 6.13 42.38
C THR A 1167 23.99 5.10 42.24
N GLN A 1168 23.36 4.71 43.34
CA GLN A 1168 22.34 3.66 43.35
C GLN A 1168 21.16 4.08 44.21
N LEU A 1169 19.95 3.93 43.69
CA LEU A 1169 18.70 4.15 44.40
C LEU A 1169 18.03 2.80 44.68
N PHE A 1170 17.58 2.61 45.92
CA PHE A 1170 16.88 1.44 46.41
C PHE A 1170 15.51 1.86 46.91
N ILE A 1171 14.49 1.07 46.56
CA ILE A 1171 13.12 1.22 47.05
C ILE A 1171 12.74 -0.10 47.72
N ASP A 1172 12.32 -0.05 48.97
CA ASP A 1172 12.05 -1.21 49.84
C ASP A 1172 13.20 -2.23 49.81
N GLY A 1173 14.43 -1.72 49.79
CA GLY A 1173 15.65 -2.55 49.76
C GLY A 1173 15.98 -3.16 48.41
N VAL A 1174 15.18 -2.92 47.37
CA VAL A 1174 15.43 -3.40 46.00
C VAL A 1174 16.11 -2.33 45.17
N LYS A 1175 17.24 -2.70 44.56
CA LYS A 1175 18.04 -1.83 43.71
C LYS A 1175 17.31 -1.51 42.40
N THR A 1176 17.00 -0.24 42.20
CA THR A 1176 16.40 0.25 40.96
C THR A 1176 17.45 0.33 39.84
N GLY A 1177 17.06 -0.02 38.61
CA GLY A 1177 17.96 -0.14 37.47
C GLY A 1177 18.28 1.21 36.84
N THR A 1178 19.42 1.32 36.14
CA THR A 1178 19.81 2.53 35.40
C THR A 1178 19.34 2.46 33.94
N MET A 1179 18.41 3.31 33.52
CA MET A 1179 18.07 3.46 32.10
C MET A 1179 18.72 4.65 31.40
N LEU A 1180 19.39 5.60 32.09
CA LEU A 1180 20.28 6.60 31.47
C LEU A 1180 21.15 7.29 32.53
N SER A 1181 22.37 7.64 32.12
CA SER A 1181 23.48 8.37 32.79
C SER A 1181 24.41 7.59 33.74
N GLN A 1182 25.53 7.13 33.18
CA GLN A 1182 26.82 7.22 33.87
C GLN A 1182 27.25 8.69 33.77
N ALA A 1183 27.46 9.38 34.89
CA ALA A 1183 28.08 10.70 34.83
C ALA A 1183 29.47 10.53 34.17
N ARG A 1184 29.67 11.16 33.00
CA ARG A 1184 30.93 11.06 32.24
C ARG A 1184 32.08 11.88 32.87
N GLU A 1185 31.76 12.69 33.88
CA GLU A 1185 32.70 13.53 34.61
C GLU A 1185 32.70 13.15 36.11
N PRO A 1186 33.84 13.26 36.81
CA PRO A 1186 33.90 13.08 38.27
C PRO A 1186 32.92 14.01 38.99
N LEU A 1187 32.25 13.52 40.05
CA LEU A 1187 31.19 14.27 40.75
C LEU A 1187 31.66 15.60 41.38
N GLY A 1188 32.96 15.75 41.65
CA GLY A 1188 33.52 16.89 42.38
C GLY A 1188 32.93 17.01 43.79
N ASP A 1189 33.05 18.18 44.40
CA ASP A 1189 32.26 18.51 45.59
C ASP A 1189 30.85 18.94 45.17
N TRP A 1190 29.85 18.11 45.46
CA TRP A 1190 28.44 18.37 45.18
C TRP A 1190 27.65 18.85 46.41
N THR A 1191 28.29 18.87 47.58
CA THR A 1191 27.64 19.14 48.87
C THR A 1191 27.31 20.62 49.04
N ASP A 1192 26.36 20.93 49.93
CA ASP A 1192 25.95 22.29 50.26
C ASP A 1192 25.72 22.40 51.77
N GLU A 1193 25.73 23.62 52.31
CA GLU A 1193 25.50 23.89 53.75
C GLU A 1193 24.04 23.68 54.17
N ARG A 1194 23.13 23.44 53.21
CA ARG A 1194 21.69 23.24 53.46
C ARG A 1194 21.16 21.97 52.83
N LEU A 1195 20.48 21.17 53.64
CA LEU A 1195 19.62 20.06 53.23
C LEU A 1195 18.17 20.52 53.24
N GLU A 1196 17.60 20.71 52.07
CA GLU A 1196 16.18 21.02 51.87
C GLU A 1196 15.37 19.72 51.87
N ILE A 1197 14.34 19.65 52.71
CA ILE A 1197 13.40 18.55 52.79
C ILE A 1197 12.01 19.11 52.54
N GLY A 1198 11.32 18.51 51.57
CA GLY A 1198 10.00 18.96 51.16
C GLY A 1198 9.99 19.84 49.91
N GLY A 1199 8.78 20.07 49.43
CA GLY A 1199 8.49 20.79 48.19
C GLY A 1199 6.99 21.10 48.11
N ARG A 1200 6.44 21.20 46.89
CA ARG A 1200 5.03 21.59 46.66
C ARG A 1200 4.00 20.45 46.80
N VAL A 1201 4.40 19.30 47.34
CA VAL A 1201 3.52 18.13 47.56
C VAL A 1201 3.58 17.65 49.00
N ALA A 1202 2.47 17.13 49.51
CA ALA A 1202 2.38 16.60 50.86
C ALA A 1202 2.96 15.18 50.90
N PHE A 1203 3.87 14.93 51.86
CA PHE A 1203 4.32 13.61 52.25
C PHE A 1203 4.77 13.61 53.71
N THR A 1204 4.82 12.43 54.31
CA THR A 1204 5.35 12.18 55.65
C THR A 1204 6.68 11.46 55.51
N LEU A 1205 7.67 11.82 56.31
CA LEU A 1205 9.00 11.19 56.31
C LEU A 1205 9.39 10.84 57.75
N ASP A 1206 10.02 9.68 57.94
CA ASP A 1206 10.48 9.17 59.23
C ASP A 1206 11.87 8.51 59.12
N ASP A 1207 12.57 8.39 60.25
CA ASP A 1207 13.90 7.78 60.36
C ASP A 1207 14.88 8.21 59.25
N LEU A 1208 15.22 9.50 59.13
CA LEU A 1208 16.20 9.97 58.13
C LEU A 1208 17.64 9.78 58.61
N ARG A 1209 18.45 9.06 57.82
CA ARG A 1209 19.89 8.86 58.06
C ARG A 1209 20.70 9.33 56.87
N ILE A 1210 21.76 10.08 57.15
CA ILE A 1210 22.83 10.39 56.21
C ILE A 1210 24.13 9.84 56.79
N SER A 1211 24.90 9.12 55.99
CA SER A 1211 26.14 8.47 56.41
C SER A 1211 27.27 8.75 55.44
N SER A 1212 28.47 8.94 55.98
CA SER A 1212 29.75 9.08 55.24
C SER A 1212 30.24 7.77 54.61
N THR A 1213 29.52 6.65 54.78
CA THR A 1213 29.89 5.33 54.26
C THR A 1213 28.80 4.74 53.37
N ILE A 1214 29.20 3.88 52.43
CA ILE A 1214 28.28 3.11 51.57
C ILE A 1214 27.79 1.91 52.37
N ARG A 1215 26.49 1.84 52.66
CA ARG A 1215 25.88 0.75 53.45
C ARG A 1215 25.26 -0.35 52.59
N TYR A 1216 24.90 -0.03 51.35
CA TYR A 1216 24.21 -0.94 50.44
C TYR A 1216 24.86 -0.94 49.04
N SER A 1217 25.23 -2.12 48.56
CA SER A 1217 25.74 -2.34 47.19
C SER A 1217 24.79 -3.16 46.32
N ASP A 1218 23.94 -3.95 46.97
CA ASP A 1218 23.01 -4.94 46.40
C ASP A 1218 21.71 -4.94 47.20
N ASP A 1219 20.71 -5.67 46.73
CA ASP A 1219 19.39 -5.69 47.36
C ASP A 1219 19.45 -6.18 48.82
N PHE A 1220 18.73 -5.52 49.71
CA PHE A 1220 18.71 -5.75 51.16
C PHE A 1220 17.29 -5.81 51.70
N ASP A 1221 17.14 -6.24 52.95
CA ASP A 1221 15.84 -6.17 53.65
C ASP A 1221 15.77 -4.84 54.41
N PRO A 1222 14.75 -3.99 54.18
CA PRO A 1222 14.65 -2.70 54.85
C PRO A 1222 14.70 -2.83 56.38
N PRO A 1223 15.54 -2.03 57.05
CA PRO A 1223 15.60 -2.03 58.50
C PRO A 1223 14.30 -1.47 59.10
N THR A 1224 13.77 -2.14 60.12
CA THR A 1224 12.56 -1.71 60.84
C THR A 1224 12.78 -0.45 61.69
N ALA A 1225 14.05 -0.10 61.96
CA ALA A 1225 14.50 1.18 62.51
C ALA A 1225 15.97 1.38 62.10
N LEU A 1226 16.37 2.63 61.83
CA LEU A 1226 17.76 2.93 61.51
C LEU A 1226 18.62 3.07 62.77
N GLU A 1227 19.82 2.49 62.74
CA GLU A 1227 20.81 2.61 63.81
C GLU A 1227 21.75 3.80 63.57
N GLN A 1228 22.09 4.51 64.66
CA GLN A 1228 23.04 5.62 64.69
C GLN A 1228 24.43 5.11 65.10
N ASP A 1229 25.45 5.51 64.36
CA ASP A 1229 26.87 5.31 64.67
C ASP A 1229 27.69 6.60 64.40
N ASP A 1230 28.99 6.55 64.69
CA ASP A 1230 29.91 7.69 64.58
C ASP A 1230 30.04 8.26 63.14
N GLU A 1231 29.61 7.49 62.13
CA GLU A 1231 29.66 7.84 60.71
C GLU A 1231 28.28 8.32 60.19
N THR A 1232 27.33 8.64 61.08
CA THR A 1232 25.96 9.02 60.71
C THR A 1232 25.50 10.33 61.33
N LEU A 1233 24.89 11.16 60.48
CA LEU A 1233 23.91 12.15 60.89
C LEU A 1233 22.55 11.47 60.87
N TYR A 1234 21.99 11.23 62.05
CA TYR A 1234 20.69 10.59 62.20
C TYR A 1234 19.66 11.59 62.74
N LEU A 1235 18.58 11.77 61.99
CA LEU A 1235 17.50 12.69 62.27
C LEU A 1235 16.26 11.88 62.62
N LYS A 1236 16.10 11.61 63.92
CA LYS A 1236 14.94 10.92 64.48
C LYS A 1236 14.14 11.89 65.34
N GLN A 1237 13.04 12.46 64.84
CA GLN A 1237 12.14 13.19 65.76
C GLN A 1237 10.74 13.46 65.24
N ARG A 1238 9.80 13.54 66.19
CA ARG A 1238 8.43 14.07 66.07
C ARG A 1238 8.49 15.57 65.74
N TRP A 1239 8.26 15.92 64.49
CA TRP A 1239 8.33 17.29 63.98
C TRP A 1239 7.18 18.14 64.57
N GLY A 1240 7.45 19.09 65.49
CA GLY A 1240 6.40 19.98 66.02
C GLY A 1240 6.60 20.57 67.43
N THR A 1241 7.65 20.21 68.17
CA THR A 1241 8.01 20.89 69.43
C THR A 1241 9.11 21.95 69.20
N PRO A 1242 9.05 23.11 69.88
CA PRO A 1242 10.05 24.20 69.73
C PRO A 1242 11.51 23.81 70.01
N GLU A 1243 11.74 22.66 70.66
CA GLU A 1243 13.06 22.12 70.98
C GLU A 1243 13.75 21.42 69.79
N ALA A 1244 13.06 21.20 68.66
CA ALA A 1244 13.60 20.52 67.48
C ALA A 1244 14.44 21.41 66.53
N ASN A 1245 14.62 22.70 66.84
CA ASN A 1245 15.37 23.67 66.03
C ASN A 1245 16.80 23.93 66.55
N GLN A 1246 17.38 23.02 67.34
CA GLN A 1246 18.79 23.09 67.75
C GLN A 1246 19.66 22.06 67.04
#